data_AF-A0AAP6BI20-F1
#
_entry.id   AF-A0AAP6BI20-F1
#
_cell.length_a   1.000
_cell.length_b   1.000
_cell.length_c   1.000
_cell.angle_alpha   90.00
_cell.angle_beta   90.00
_cell.angle_gamma   90.00
#
_symmetry.space_group_name_H-M   'P 1'
#
loop_
_entity.id
_entity.type
_entity.pdbx_description
1 polymer ?
#
loop_
_entity_poly.entity_id
_entity_poly.type
_entity_poly.pdbx_seq_one_letter_code
_entity_poly.pdbx_strand_id
1 'polypeptide(L)'
;MNSDGTQDARGTHASPVPRPAGSPEGGAGVPPKPAHAPGAPGAGGAFGTGDPYGKQPAAPGAVSEWLDTPRPEARPGIWRFGFRPPKDASQDGERLSPVTVVGLLIPLVVALVLWSLWRRGSFPYQFTLLRLFTPGDWWWGGTMASAKTTEGAEARVVYDGLFFAVLMYTMGRLGSWPDAVRHFIGRRPQPARAVYAFVAALVTLSFVFPDAFPLVGWDSLPVVDPLFSLVVLISGSYELFTSALFTDSLYAVVTALVVWPFAKVGGWWPYAKDMLAVRRGEAPVQVVVERPRAQWPALRDAGQTEAADLLSGEVAAGRMNDVDCARVEHAFGLARAGASLGAFREAVLRQGGAAWTHPSGARDLPRRTAPHDLLAGQVRIGRWVSAERAPVPYRDAGAALGADVLGTSLLAVGPSGSGKTRTLIEPVTESLALRALTGACAVVAVSSAGAPLGSDDSFDVVVRIGDPSSVHDLDPYAGSDDPDEAAAILSEALVGDLATPQAATALAQLLGPYRAVHGRFPTLPALRELLESPEALASLRDALAGDEVMRRELDARIRQTGAPADAGRALADRLALLSRPVFAEFLGGGGDTDHSRTPHRAFSLRALADHPLRIRIDLPARGHEEAGRILTRLVLAQFNAVVREDRRTHFACLVLDDATGTVTAESVRHIQRLRSRDAGVVLALRSVGDVPEALHGPLYGAVGCRMAYAGVTTWDGNRFAQTWGTEWVETTEVAKHTVFADQPMTRAIHALRKLVTGKAVTTDAVTVRQVERERWSASQLAHEVPPGHAVLSLTSVRGEYAPPMLVDLRRSQVDGQY
;
A
#
# COMPACT_ATOMS: atom_id res chain seq x y z
N MET A 1 -23.40 -47.01 29.82
CA MET A 1 -23.18 -48.33 29.19
C MET A 1 -23.48 -48.20 27.70
N ASN A 2 -22.45 -48.43 26.88
CA ASN A 2 -22.36 -48.81 25.45
C ASN A 2 -23.59 -48.60 24.54
N SER A 3 -23.52 -48.15 23.27
CA SER A 3 -22.46 -47.71 22.34
C SER A 3 -23.15 -47.47 20.98
N ASP A 4 -22.72 -46.42 20.27
CA ASP A 4 -22.71 -46.16 18.81
C ASP A 4 -23.77 -46.70 17.83
N GLY A 5 -24.18 -45.81 16.91
CA GLY A 5 -24.66 -46.21 15.58
C GLY A 5 -25.30 -45.10 14.75
N THR A 6 -24.48 -44.33 14.03
CA THR A 6 -24.77 -43.69 12.72
C THR A 6 -25.93 -42.69 12.60
N GLN A 7 -25.61 -41.39 12.59
CA GLN A 7 -26.46 -40.35 11.99
C GLN A 7 -25.83 -39.85 10.68
N ASP A 8 -26.45 -40.26 9.58
CA ASP A 8 -26.36 -39.59 8.28
C ASP A 8 -27.00 -38.19 8.41
N ALA A 9 -26.19 -37.14 8.35
CA ALA A 9 -26.66 -35.76 8.23
C ALA A 9 -26.64 -35.33 6.76
N ARG A 10 -27.63 -35.79 5.98
CA ARG A 10 -28.01 -35.18 4.71
C ARG A 10 -29.27 -34.35 4.91
N GLY A 11 -29.17 -33.05 4.61
CA GLY A 11 -30.32 -32.21 4.29
C GLY A 11 -30.81 -31.28 5.40
N THR A 12 -30.01 -30.29 5.77
CA THR A 12 -30.55 -29.02 6.27
C THR A 12 -30.33 -27.95 5.21
N HIS A 13 -31.35 -27.75 4.39
CA HIS A 13 -31.51 -26.52 3.63
C HIS A 13 -31.57 -25.37 4.65
N ALA A 14 -30.66 -24.41 4.54
CA ALA A 14 -30.78 -23.14 5.22
C ALA A 14 -32.08 -22.47 4.76
N SER A 15 -33.02 -22.28 5.69
CA SER A 15 -34.25 -21.54 5.44
C SER A 15 -33.90 -20.13 4.93
N PRO A 16 -34.39 -19.71 3.75
CA PRO A 16 -34.16 -18.36 3.26
C PRO A 16 -34.82 -17.35 4.22
N VAL A 17 -34.13 -16.25 4.51
CA VAL A 17 -34.74 -15.09 5.19
C VAL A 17 -35.82 -14.53 4.25
N PRO A 18 -37.12 -14.49 4.64
CA PRO A 18 -38.17 -14.03 3.73
C PRO A 18 -38.11 -12.51 3.54
N ARG A 19 -38.15 -12.04 2.28
CA ARG A 19 -38.38 -10.63 1.92
C ARG A 19 -39.89 -10.36 1.76
N PRO A 20 -40.39 -9.13 1.99
CA PRO A 20 -41.73 -8.75 1.54
C PRO A 20 -41.79 -8.56 0.02
N ALA A 21 -42.94 -8.89 -0.55
CA ALA A 21 -43.31 -8.52 -1.92
C ALA A 21 -43.51 -6.99 -2.01
N GLY A 22 -43.00 -6.37 -3.08
CA GLY A 22 -43.18 -4.94 -3.34
C GLY A 22 -44.65 -4.54 -3.44
N SER A 23 -44.97 -3.36 -2.92
CA SER A 23 -46.32 -2.79 -2.92
C SER A 23 -46.89 -2.58 -4.34
N PRO A 24 -48.21 -2.73 -4.54
CA PRO A 24 -48.84 -2.60 -5.84
C PRO A 24 -49.31 -1.16 -6.09
N GLU A 25 -48.71 -0.47 -7.06
CA GLU A 25 -49.34 0.70 -7.69
C GLU A 25 -49.76 0.35 -9.11
N GLY A 26 -51.09 0.29 -9.30
CA GLY A 26 -51.71 0.06 -10.59
C GLY A 26 -51.91 1.35 -11.38
N GLY A 27 -51.64 1.26 -12.69
CA GLY A 27 -52.50 1.85 -13.72
C GLY A 27 -52.01 3.10 -14.43
N ALA A 28 -51.20 2.94 -15.48
CA ALA A 28 -51.52 3.36 -16.86
C ALA A 28 -50.36 3.01 -17.80
N GLY A 29 -50.63 2.17 -18.80
CA GLY A 29 -49.63 1.64 -19.73
C GLY A 29 -49.00 2.72 -20.62
N VAL A 30 -47.67 2.82 -20.55
CA VAL A 30 -46.82 3.43 -21.57
C VAL A 30 -45.67 2.45 -21.83
N PRO A 31 -45.41 2.03 -23.08
CA PRO A 31 -44.32 1.11 -23.36
C PRO A 31 -42.96 1.79 -23.08
N PRO A 32 -41.95 1.07 -22.55
CA PRO A 32 -40.65 1.65 -22.28
C PRO A 32 -39.95 2.06 -23.59
N LYS A 33 -39.50 3.32 -23.61
CA LYS A 33 -38.68 3.91 -24.68
C LYS A 33 -37.32 3.19 -24.74
N PRO A 34 -36.85 2.75 -25.92
CA PRO A 34 -35.58 2.04 -26.03
C PRO A 34 -34.40 2.92 -25.61
N ALA A 35 -33.53 2.36 -24.74
CA ALA A 35 -32.31 2.98 -24.23
C ALA A 35 -31.11 2.77 -25.17
N HIS A 36 -31.29 3.04 -26.46
CA HIS A 36 -30.17 3.10 -27.41
C HIS A 36 -30.34 4.24 -28.39
N ALA A 37 -29.34 5.11 -28.45
CA ALA A 37 -29.17 6.03 -29.56
C ALA A 37 -28.71 5.24 -30.80
N PRO A 38 -29.25 5.50 -32.00
CA PRO A 38 -28.72 4.93 -33.24
C PRO A 38 -27.31 5.47 -33.47
N GLY A 39 -26.33 4.57 -33.57
CA GLY A 39 -24.96 4.92 -33.94
C GLY A 39 -24.91 5.54 -35.35
N ALA A 40 -24.28 6.70 -35.46
CA ALA A 40 -23.97 7.32 -36.74
C ALA A 40 -22.75 6.61 -37.39
N PRO A 41 -22.70 6.48 -38.74
CA PRO A 41 -21.72 5.64 -39.43
C PRO A 41 -20.37 6.34 -39.55
N GLY A 42 -19.30 5.61 -39.22
CA GLY A 42 -17.93 5.99 -39.56
C GLY A 42 -17.70 5.90 -41.07
N ALA A 43 -17.22 6.98 -41.65
CA ALA A 43 -16.82 7.06 -43.05
C ALA A 43 -15.43 6.45 -43.26
N GLY A 44 -15.37 5.42 -44.12
CA GLY A 44 -14.47 5.36 -45.27
C GLY A 44 -12.98 5.10 -45.03
N GLY A 45 -12.54 3.89 -45.39
CA GLY A 45 -11.14 3.56 -45.66
C GLY A 45 -11.01 2.10 -46.11
N ALA A 46 -11.04 1.87 -47.42
CA ALA A 46 -11.27 0.58 -48.06
C ALA A 46 -9.98 -0.17 -48.48
N PHE A 47 -10.17 -1.50 -48.65
CA PHE A 47 -9.41 -2.49 -49.44
C PHE A 47 -8.16 -3.17 -48.86
N GLY A 48 -8.29 -4.50 -48.72
CA GLY A 48 -7.20 -5.48 -48.58
C GLY A 48 -7.75 -6.89 -48.35
N THR A 49 -7.84 -7.68 -49.41
CA THR A 49 -8.39 -9.05 -49.51
C THR A 49 -7.48 -10.14 -48.93
N GLY A 50 -8.09 -11.17 -48.30
CA GLY A 50 -7.62 -12.58 -48.35
C GLY A 50 -7.16 -13.23 -47.03
N ASP A 51 -8.03 -14.05 -46.41
CA ASP A 51 -7.79 -15.47 -46.07
C ASP A 51 -8.91 -16.04 -45.15
N PRO A 52 -9.59 -17.15 -45.50
CA PRO A 52 -10.70 -17.68 -44.71
C PRO A 52 -10.33 -18.93 -43.89
N TYR A 53 -9.23 -18.95 -43.14
CA TYR A 53 -9.01 -19.96 -42.09
C TYR A 53 -8.09 -19.43 -40.97
N GLY A 54 -8.68 -18.67 -40.07
CA GLY A 54 -8.08 -18.32 -38.78
C GLY A 54 -9.21 -17.99 -37.81
N LYS A 55 -9.42 -18.83 -36.80
CA LYS A 55 -10.28 -18.47 -35.66
C LYS A 55 -9.67 -17.25 -34.98
N GLN A 56 -10.08 -16.06 -35.41
CA GLN A 56 -9.85 -14.84 -34.66
C GLN A 56 -10.57 -15.00 -33.31
N PRO A 57 -9.88 -14.88 -32.16
CA PRO A 57 -10.56 -14.88 -30.88
C PRO A 57 -11.58 -13.75 -30.90
N ALA A 58 -12.81 -14.05 -30.49
CA ALA A 58 -13.86 -13.06 -30.30
C ALA A 58 -13.31 -11.87 -29.51
N ALA A 59 -13.71 -10.65 -29.87
CA ALA A 59 -13.31 -9.46 -29.14
C ALA A 59 -13.54 -9.70 -27.63
N PRO A 60 -12.53 -9.49 -26.77
CA PRO A 60 -12.65 -9.76 -25.35
C PRO A 60 -13.84 -8.98 -24.78
N GLY A 61 -14.72 -9.67 -24.05
CA GLY A 61 -15.78 -9.01 -23.29
C GLY A 61 -15.20 -8.14 -22.17
N ALA A 62 -15.92 -7.09 -21.76
CA ALA A 62 -15.46 -6.12 -20.75
C ALA A 62 -14.90 -6.77 -19.46
N VAL A 63 -15.46 -7.90 -19.02
CA VAL A 63 -15.02 -8.63 -17.83
C VAL A 63 -13.70 -9.37 -18.06
N SER A 64 -13.46 -9.92 -19.25
CA SER A 64 -12.17 -10.53 -19.58
C SER A 64 -11.03 -9.50 -19.60
N GLU A 65 -11.28 -8.31 -20.16
CA GLU A 65 -10.33 -7.19 -20.10
C GLU A 65 -10.07 -6.76 -18.65
N TRP A 66 -11.11 -6.65 -17.82
CA TRP A 66 -10.95 -6.33 -16.40
C TRP A 66 -10.14 -7.40 -15.63
N LEU A 67 -10.34 -8.69 -15.91
CA LEU A 67 -9.55 -9.77 -15.30
C LEU A 67 -8.08 -9.70 -15.71
N ASP A 68 -7.82 -9.48 -17.00
CA ASP A 68 -6.49 -9.50 -17.58
C ASP A 68 -5.69 -8.20 -17.34
N THR A 69 -6.37 -7.12 -16.95
CA THR A 69 -5.72 -5.85 -16.62
C THR A 69 -4.71 -6.04 -15.47
N PRO A 70 -3.44 -5.62 -15.64
CA PRO A 70 -2.40 -5.82 -14.64
C PRO A 70 -2.70 -5.05 -13.35
N ARG A 71 -2.38 -5.68 -12.21
CA ARG A 71 -2.51 -5.14 -10.86
C ARG A 71 -1.19 -5.31 -10.10
N PRO A 72 -0.15 -4.55 -10.43
CA PRO A 72 1.14 -4.69 -9.78
C PRO A 72 1.03 -4.38 -8.28
N GLU A 73 1.87 -5.00 -7.46
CA GLU A 73 2.02 -4.62 -6.07
C GLU A 73 2.48 -3.16 -5.99
N ALA A 74 1.71 -2.36 -5.26
CA ALA A 74 1.93 -0.93 -5.10
C ALA A 74 1.80 -0.55 -3.63
N ARG A 75 2.43 0.58 -3.27
CA ARG A 75 2.37 1.15 -1.92
C ARG A 75 0.91 1.41 -1.49
N PRO A 76 0.64 1.47 -0.17
CA PRO A 76 -0.72 1.63 0.35
C PRO A 76 -1.37 2.89 -0.21
N GLY A 77 -2.65 2.81 -0.57
CA GLY A 77 -3.39 3.96 -1.07
C GLY A 77 -3.30 4.19 -2.58
N ILE A 78 -2.46 3.45 -3.31
CA ILE A 78 -2.41 3.50 -4.77
C ILE A 78 -3.48 2.56 -5.35
N TRP A 79 -4.30 3.11 -6.26
CA TRP A 79 -5.22 2.34 -7.08
C TRP A 79 -4.46 1.42 -8.03
N ARG A 80 -4.61 0.10 -7.87
CA ARG A 80 -3.78 -0.90 -8.59
C ARG A 80 -4.29 -1.26 -9.98
N PHE A 81 -5.59 -1.18 -10.21
CA PHE A 81 -6.19 -1.53 -11.50
C PHE A 81 -5.62 -0.65 -12.62
N GLY A 82 -4.84 -1.25 -13.52
CA GLY A 82 -4.19 -0.55 -14.62
C GLY A 82 -3.03 0.36 -14.19
N PHE A 83 -2.55 0.24 -12.95
CA PHE A 83 -1.44 1.05 -12.45
C PHE A 83 -0.15 0.70 -13.17
N ARG A 84 0.52 1.73 -13.68
CA ARG A 84 1.85 1.60 -14.27
C ARG A 84 2.85 2.26 -13.33
N PRO A 85 3.71 1.48 -12.64
CA PRO A 85 4.73 2.09 -11.80
C PRO A 85 5.60 3.00 -12.66
N PRO A 86 5.94 4.21 -12.19
CA PRO A 86 6.87 5.08 -12.90
C PRO A 86 8.16 4.30 -13.18
N LYS A 87 8.62 4.29 -14.44
CA LYS A 87 9.85 3.60 -14.88
C LYS A 87 11.10 4.06 -14.08
N ASP A 88 10.99 5.19 -13.41
CA ASP A 88 12.09 5.96 -12.81
C ASP A 88 12.53 5.46 -11.42
N ALA A 89 11.73 4.65 -10.70
CA ALA A 89 12.13 4.13 -9.38
C ALA A 89 13.33 3.16 -9.41
N SER A 90 13.61 2.55 -10.57
CA SER A 90 14.82 1.75 -10.83
C SER A 90 15.90 2.50 -11.64
N GLN A 91 15.59 3.72 -12.11
CA GLN A 91 16.41 4.50 -13.04
C GLN A 91 16.79 5.90 -12.56
N ASP A 92 16.46 6.27 -11.32
CA ASP A 92 17.21 7.30 -10.57
C ASP A 92 18.59 6.74 -10.19
N GLY A 93 19.34 6.32 -11.21
CA GLY A 93 20.77 6.33 -11.16
C GLY A 93 21.16 7.77 -10.91
N GLU A 94 21.74 8.00 -9.74
CA GLU A 94 22.63 9.12 -9.45
C GLU A 94 23.21 9.64 -10.76
N ARG A 95 22.70 10.78 -11.24
CA ARG A 95 23.44 11.57 -12.21
C ARG A 95 24.82 11.71 -11.56
N LEU A 96 25.86 11.20 -12.23
CA LEU A 96 27.24 11.33 -11.75
C LEU A 96 27.38 12.74 -11.21
N SER A 97 27.58 12.87 -9.91
CA SER A 97 27.76 14.20 -9.34
C SER A 97 28.90 14.84 -10.13
N PRO A 98 28.85 16.15 -10.43
CA PRO A 98 29.93 16.81 -11.16
C PRO A 98 31.31 16.50 -10.57
N VAL A 99 31.34 16.22 -9.26
CA VAL A 99 32.50 15.76 -8.47
C VAL A 99 33.11 14.45 -9.00
N THR A 100 32.33 13.46 -9.44
CA THR A 100 32.86 12.18 -9.94
C THR A 100 33.50 12.33 -11.33
N VAL A 101 32.98 13.21 -12.18
CA VAL A 101 33.57 13.53 -13.50
C VAL A 101 34.87 14.32 -13.34
N VAL A 102 34.89 15.27 -12.41
CA VAL A 102 36.10 16.03 -12.04
C VAL A 102 37.17 15.11 -11.43
N GLY A 103 36.75 14.14 -10.60
CA GLY A 103 37.63 13.11 -10.02
C GLY A 103 38.22 12.11 -11.04
N LEU A 104 37.66 12.04 -12.25
CA LEU A 104 38.17 11.23 -13.36
C LEU A 104 39.17 12.02 -14.23
N LEU A 105 38.81 13.27 -14.58
CA LEU A 105 39.58 14.09 -15.52
C LEU A 105 40.85 14.68 -14.91
N ILE A 106 40.83 15.09 -13.65
CA ILE A 106 42.01 15.72 -13.01
C ILE A 106 43.20 14.75 -12.94
N PRO A 107 43.07 13.51 -12.43
CA PRO A 107 44.19 12.56 -12.40
C PRO A 107 44.72 12.22 -13.78
N LEU A 108 43.86 12.19 -14.81
CA LEU A 108 44.28 11.94 -16.19
C LEU A 108 45.16 13.08 -16.73
N VAL A 109 44.71 14.33 -16.56
CA VAL A 109 45.46 15.51 -17.03
C VAL A 109 46.78 15.63 -16.26
N VAL A 110 46.77 15.39 -14.95
CA VAL A 110 47.97 15.37 -14.12
C VAL A 110 48.94 14.28 -14.59
N ALA A 111 48.45 13.06 -14.86
CA ALA A 111 49.28 11.98 -15.40
C ALA A 111 49.92 12.36 -16.74
N LEU A 112 49.16 12.94 -17.67
CA LEU A 112 49.67 13.37 -18.97
C LEU A 112 50.72 14.47 -18.85
N VAL A 113 50.52 15.45 -17.97
CA VAL A 113 51.48 16.53 -17.73
C VAL A 113 52.76 15.99 -17.10
N LEU A 114 52.66 15.15 -16.07
CA LEU A 114 53.83 14.55 -15.41
C LEU A 114 54.59 13.64 -16.39
N TRP A 115 53.89 12.84 -17.20
CA TRP A 115 54.52 12.01 -18.22
C TRP A 115 55.21 12.84 -19.31
N SER A 116 54.58 13.93 -19.77
CA SER A 116 55.19 14.85 -20.73
C SER A 116 56.44 15.55 -20.16
N LEU A 117 56.40 15.97 -18.90
CA LEU A 117 57.56 16.59 -18.24
C LEU A 117 58.71 15.59 -18.04
N TRP A 118 58.39 14.31 -17.77
CA TRP A 118 59.34 13.22 -17.68
C TRP A 118 60.04 12.96 -19.03
N ARG A 119 59.27 12.77 -20.12
CA ARG A 119 59.83 12.57 -21.47
C ARG A 119 60.73 13.73 -21.93
N ARG A 120 60.41 14.97 -21.52
CA ARG A 120 61.19 16.18 -21.87
C ARG A 120 62.44 16.36 -21.00
N GLY A 121 62.70 15.47 -20.04
CA GLY A 121 63.87 15.57 -19.18
C GLY A 121 63.80 16.75 -18.18
N SER A 122 62.62 17.29 -17.91
CA SER A 122 62.42 18.54 -17.16
C SER A 122 62.28 18.34 -15.65
N PHE A 123 62.35 17.09 -15.16
CA PHE A 123 62.24 16.79 -13.74
C PHE A 123 63.57 17.04 -13.01
N PRO A 124 63.55 17.80 -11.90
CA PRO A 124 64.74 17.94 -11.06
C PRO A 124 65.09 16.57 -10.47
N TYR A 125 66.38 16.20 -10.51
CA TYR A 125 66.89 14.93 -9.98
C TYR A 125 66.37 13.65 -10.65
N GLN A 126 65.79 13.74 -11.85
CA GLN A 126 65.20 12.59 -12.56
C GLN A 126 66.14 11.39 -12.69
N PHE A 127 67.46 11.59 -12.83
CA PHE A 127 68.43 10.49 -13.00
C PHE A 127 69.11 10.07 -11.69
N THR A 128 68.73 10.64 -10.54
CA THR A 128 69.39 10.38 -9.25
C THR A 128 69.14 8.95 -8.77
N LEU A 129 67.92 8.42 -8.93
CA LEU A 129 67.63 7.03 -8.58
C LEU A 129 68.34 6.06 -9.52
N LEU A 130 68.35 6.34 -10.83
CA LEU A 130 69.08 5.55 -11.81
C LEU A 130 70.59 5.50 -11.50
N ARG A 131 71.17 6.62 -11.02
CA ARG A 131 72.57 6.71 -10.57
C ARG A 131 72.89 5.85 -9.35
N LEU A 132 71.91 5.63 -8.46
CA LEU A 132 72.10 4.84 -7.25
C LEU A 132 72.20 3.34 -7.58
N PHE A 133 71.53 2.89 -8.63
CA PHE A 133 71.39 1.48 -9.00
C PHE A 133 72.22 1.06 -10.23
N THR A 134 72.87 1.99 -10.95
CA THR A 134 73.70 1.67 -12.13
C THR A 134 75.17 2.04 -11.94
N PRO A 135 76.11 1.21 -12.44
CA PRO A 135 77.54 1.52 -12.44
C PRO A 135 77.87 2.81 -13.21
N GLY A 136 78.87 3.56 -12.74
CA GLY A 136 79.24 4.87 -13.31
C GLY A 136 79.91 4.81 -14.68
N ASP A 137 80.43 3.65 -15.07
CA ASP A 137 81.10 3.35 -16.35
C ASP A 137 80.14 3.17 -17.53
N TRP A 138 78.84 3.03 -17.26
CA TRP A 138 77.77 2.92 -18.28
C TRP A 138 77.40 4.26 -18.92
N TRP A 139 77.91 5.37 -18.40
CA TRP A 139 77.51 6.73 -18.74
C TRP A 139 78.70 7.59 -19.16
N TRP A 140 78.51 8.51 -20.11
CA TRP A 140 79.54 9.50 -20.45
C TRP A 140 79.68 10.55 -19.32
N GLY A 141 80.92 10.89 -18.97
CA GLY A 141 81.22 11.78 -17.85
C GLY A 141 80.51 13.14 -17.97
N GLY A 142 79.66 13.46 -16.99
CA GLY A 142 79.00 14.76 -16.85
C GLY A 142 77.52 14.83 -17.20
N THR A 143 76.95 13.87 -17.97
CA THR A 143 75.49 13.82 -18.20
C THR A 143 74.98 12.38 -18.38
N MET A 144 73.97 11.98 -17.59
CA MET A 144 73.24 10.69 -17.73
C MET A 144 72.28 10.68 -18.93
N ALA A 145 72.36 11.69 -19.81
CA ALA A 145 71.49 11.83 -20.97
C ALA A 145 71.90 10.92 -22.13
N SER A 146 73.18 10.50 -22.17
CA SER A 146 73.74 9.65 -23.23
C SER A 146 74.42 8.43 -22.61
N ALA A 147 73.90 7.25 -22.91
CA ALA A 147 74.51 5.98 -22.51
C ALA A 147 75.84 5.78 -23.25
N LYS A 148 76.86 5.31 -22.54
CA LYS A 148 78.17 4.93 -23.10
C LYS A 148 78.20 3.48 -23.54
N THR A 149 77.45 2.62 -22.86
CA THR A 149 77.34 1.19 -23.16
C THR A 149 75.89 0.80 -23.43
N THR A 150 75.69 -0.35 -24.07
CA THR A 150 74.37 -0.91 -24.37
C THR A 150 73.54 -1.16 -23.11
N GLU A 151 74.19 -1.58 -22.01
CA GLU A 151 73.54 -1.82 -20.72
C GLU A 151 72.98 -0.53 -20.10
N GLY A 152 73.67 0.60 -20.29
CA GLY A 152 73.19 1.92 -19.86
C GLY A 152 71.97 2.40 -20.64
N ALA A 153 71.89 2.09 -21.94
CA ALA A 153 70.73 2.43 -22.77
C ALA A 153 69.50 1.61 -22.34
N GLU A 154 69.65 0.30 -22.15
CA GLU A 154 68.57 -0.58 -21.69
C GLU A 154 68.11 -0.23 -20.27
N ALA A 155 69.02 0.09 -19.34
CA ALA A 155 68.69 0.51 -17.99
C ALA A 155 67.84 1.80 -17.97
N ARG A 156 68.04 2.70 -18.93
CA ARG A 156 67.22 3.91 -19.08
C ARG A 156 65.79 3.58 -19.50
N VAL A 157 65.62 2.66 -20.46
CA VAL A 157 64.29 2.22 -20.92
C VAL A 157 63.51 1.54 -19.79
N VAL A 158 64.18 0.68 -19.00
CA VAL A 158 63.60 0.08 -17.79
C VAL A 158 63.16 1.14 -16.78
N TYR A 159 63.98 2.17 -16.58
CA TYR A 159 63.69 3.26 -15.64
C TYR A 159 62.48 4.11 -16.05
N ASP A 160 62.39 4.45 -17.35
CA ASP A 160 61.24 5.17 -17.90
C ASP A 160 59.95 4.34 -17.79
N GLY A 161 60.04 3.03 -18.02
CA GLY A 161 58.93 2.10 -17.82
C GLY A 161 58.48 1.97 -16.36
N LEU A 162 59.42 1.92 -15.43
CA LEU A 162 59.12 1.84 -14.00
C LEU A 162 58.42 3.11 -13.50
N PHE A 163 58.88 4.28 -13.91
CA PHE A 163 58.23 5.55 -13.58
C PHE A 163 56.81 5.61 -14.15
N PHE A 164 56.62 5.20 -15.41
CA PHE A 164 55.30 5.11 -16.04
C PHE A 164 54.35 4.17 -15.27
N ALA A 165 54.83 2.99 -14.87
CA ALA A 165 54.04 2.03 -14.09
C ALA A 165 53.62 2.60 -12.72
N VAL A 166 54.53 3.27 -12.01
CA VAL A 166 54.23 3.93 -10.73
C VAL A 166 53.24 5.08 -10.90
N LEU A 167 53.38 5.88 -11.97
CA LEU A 167 52.48 6.97 -12.30
C LEU A 167 51.06 6.45 -12.60
N MET A 168 50.94 5.40 -13.42
CA MET A 168 49.64 4.77 -13.73
C MET A 168 49.00 4.13 -12.50
N TYR A 169 49.79 3.46 -11.65
CA TYR A 169 49.30 2.86 -10.41
C TYR A 169 48.79 3.90 -9.41
N THR A 170 49.56 4.97 -9.19
CA THR A 170 49.18 6.04 -8.27
C THR A 170 47.93 6.79 -8.76
N MET A 171 47.88 7.17 -10.04
CA MET A 171 46.73 7.89 -10.60
C MET A 171 45.48 7.02 -10.71
N GLY A 172 45.63 5.72 -10.97
CA GLY A 172 44.54 4.75 -10.95
C GLY A 172 43.94 4.53 -9.55
N ARG A 173 44.75 4.68 -8.49
CA ARG A 173 44.32 4.56 -7.09
C ARG A 173 43.76 5.85 -6.50
N LEU A 174 44.30 7.01 -6.90
CA LEU A 174 43.87 8.34 -6.46
C LEU A 174 42.61 8.83 -7.19
N GLY A 175 42.35 8.36 -8.41
CA GLY A 175 41.17 8.71 -9.18
C GLY A 175 39.98 7.76 -8.97
N SER A 176 38.77 8.24 -9.28
CA SER A 176 37.51 7.47 -9.21
C SER A 176 37.33 6.45 -10.35
N TRP A 177 38.42 5.97 -10.96
CA TRP A 177 38.42 5.07 -12.11
C TRP A 177 37.68 3.73 -11.88
N PRO A 178 37.83 3.04 -10.71
CA PRO A 178 37.08 1.81 -10.44
C PRO A 178 35.56 2.03 -10.35
N ASP A 179 35.13 3.21 -9.93
CA ASP A 179 33.71 3.57 -9.81
C ASP A 179 33.13 3.94 -11.17
N ALA A 180 33.91 4.65 -11.99
CA ALA A 180 33.57 4.93 -13.38
C ALA A 180 33.42 3.64 -14.20
N VAL A 181 34.35 2.69 -14.10
CA VAL A 181 34.28 1.40 -14.81
C VAL A 181 33.06 0.58 -14.37
N ARG A 182 32.76 0.56 -13.07
CA ARG A 182 31.54 -0.09 -12.56
C ARG A 182 30.26 0.55 -13.09
N HIS A 183 30.24 1.89 -13.19
CA HIS A 183 29.08 2.63 -13.69
C HIS A 183 28.86 2.45 -15.20
N PHE A 184 29.91 2.65 -16.02
CA PHE A 184 29.78 2.63 -17.48
C PHE A 184 29.69 1.22 -18.07
N ILE A 185 30.46 0.26 -17.53
CA ILE A 185 30.54 -1.11 -18.09
C ILE A 185 29.76 -2.11 -17.21
N GLY A 186 29.91 -2.03 -15.89
CA GLY A 186 29.37 -3.03 -14.96
C GLY A 186 27.83 -3.08 -14.83
N ARG A 187 27.14 -1.94 -15.00
CA ARG A 187 25.68 -1.81 -14.80
C ARG A 187 24.82 -2.17 -16.02
N ARG A 188 25.43 -2.51 -17.15
CA ARG A 188 24.69 -2.86 -18.38
C ARG A 188 24.29 -4.35 -18.40
N PRO A 189 23.10 -4.70 -18.94
CA PRO A 189 22.75 -6.10 -19.16
C PRO A 189 23.67 -6.73 -20.22
N GLN A 190 23.86 -8.04 -20.16
CA GLN A 190 24.53 -8.79 -21.24
C GLN A 190 23.63 -8.78 -22.50
N PRO A 191 24.19 -8.70 -23.72
CA PRO A 191 25.60 -8.77 -24.09
C PRO A 191 26.34 -7.42 -24.09
N ALA A 192 25.64 -6.30 -23.87
CA ALA A 192 26.22 -4.96 -24.00
C ALA A 192 27.44 -4.75 -23.09
N ARG A 193 27.40 -5.28 -21.85
CA ARG A 193 28.54 -5.27 -20.92
C ARG A 193 29.80 -5.96 -21.47
N ALA A 194 29.63 -7.09 -22.15
CA ALA A 194 30.75 -7.82 -22.76
C ALA A 194 31.35 -7.05 -23.94
N VAL A 195 30.50 -6.40 -24.75
CA VAL A 195 30.91 -5.59 -25.91
C VAL A 195 31.67 -4.34 -25.47
N TYR A 196 31.19 -3.58 -24.49
CA TYR A 196 31.89 -2.39 -24.02
C TYR A 196 33.24 -2.72 -23.36
N ALA A 197 33.31 -3.82 -22.61
CA ALA A 197 34.59 -4.32 -22.07
C ALA A 197 35.55 -4.73 -23.20
N PHE A 198 35.04 -5.32 -24.29
CA PHE A 198 35.84 -5.71 -25.45
C PHE A 198 36.40 -4.50 -26.20
N VAL A 199 35.56 -3.48 -26.45
CA VAL A 199 36.00 -2.22 -27.06
C VAL A 199 37.06 -1.53 -26.20
N ALA A 200 36.86 -1.47 -24.88
CA ALA A 200 37.83 -0.89 -23.96
C ALA A 200 39.17 -1.66 -23.94
N ALA A 201 39.12 -3.00 -24.00
CA ALA A 201 40.32 -3.83 -24.12
C ALA A 201 41.06 -3.57 -25.44
N LEU A 202 40.34 -3.41 -26.55
CA LEU A 202 40.90 -3.14 -27.87
C LEU A 202 41.59 -1.77 -27.92
N VAL A 203 40.96 -0.72 -27.35
CA VAL A 203 41.58 0.60 -27.20
C VAL A 203 42.84 0.54 -26.34
N THR A 204 42.82 -0.24 -25.25
CA THR A 204 44.01 -0.40 -24.39
C THR A 204 45.13 -1.12 -25.13
N LEU A 205 44.81 -2.17 -25.89
CA LEU A 205 45.77 -2.89 -26.72
C LEU A 205 46.35 -2.00 -27.82
N SER A 206 45.60 -1.05 -28.38
CA SER A 206 46.13 -0.13 -29.38
C SER A 206 47.19 0.84 -28.83
N PHE A 207 47.18 1.11 -27.53
CA PHE A 207 48.25 1.89 -26.89
C PHE A 207 49.50 1.06 -26.55
N VAL A 208 49.34 -0.26 -26.40
CA VAL A 208 50.45 -1.19 -26.09
C VAL A 208 51.13 -1.70 -27.36
N PHE A 209 50.35 -1.97 -28.41
CA PHE A 209 50.81 -2.51 -29.70
C PHE A 209 50.31 -1.66 -30.87
N PRO A 210 50.80 -0.41 -31.04
CA PRO A 210 50.30 0.47 -32.09
C PRO A 210 50.48 -0.12 -33.50
N ASP A 211 51.57 -0.86 -33.75
CA ASP A 211 51.86 -1.48 -35.05
C ASP A 211 50.85 -2.57 -35.46
N ALA A 212 50.14 -3.16 -34.48
CA ALA A 212 49.07 -4.13 -34.74
C ALA A 212 47.76 -3.46 -35.19
N PHE A 213 47.65 -2.13 -35.07
CA PHE A 213 46.45 -1.35 -35.41
C PHE A 213 46.81 -0.26 -36.45
N PRO A 214 46.66 -0.52 -37.76
CA PRO A 214 47.10 0.38 -38.84
C PRO A 214 46.34 1.73 -38.92
N LEU A 215 45.38 1.97 -38.03
CA LEU A 215 44.55 3.18 -37.95
C LEU A 215 45.00 4.17 -36.85
N VAL A 216 46.04 3.84 -36.08
CA VAL A 216 46.41 4.52 -34.83
C VAL A 216 47.84 5.07 -34.95
N GLY A 217 48.01 6.40 -35.06
CA GLY A 217 49.31 7.07 -35.20
C GLY A 217 49.93 7.59 -33.90
N TRP A 218 49.84 6.84 -32.81
CA TRP A 218 50.29 7.25 -31.47
C TRP A 218 51.54 6.47 -31.09
N ASP A 219 52.46 7.08 -30.33
CA ASP A 219 53.66 6.37 -29.82
C ASP A 219 53.25 5.21 -28.89
N SER A 220 54.01 4.11 -28.92
CA SER A 220 53.83 2.99 -27.99
C SER A 220 54.02 3.46 -26.54
N LEU A 221 53.15 2.98 -25.64
CA LEU A 221 53.38 3.16 -24.21
C LEU A 221 54.58 2.29 -23.76
N PRO A 222 55.38 2.76 -22.79
CA PRO A 222 56.57 2.06 -22.30
C PRO A 222 56.14 0.88 -21.39
N VAL A 223 55.61 -0.16 -22.01
CA VAL A 223 55.14 -1.39 -21.35
C VAL A 223 55.90 -2.58 -21.93
N VAL A 224 56.01 -2.66 -23.25
CA VAL A 224 56.72 -3.74 -23.95
C VAL A 224 58.22 -3.51 -23.87
N ASP A 225 58.70 -2.36 -24.36
CA ASP A 225 60.15 -2.08 -24.46
C ASP A 225 60.88 -2.23 -23.11
N PRO A 226 60.37 -1.70 -21.98
CA PRO A 226 61.01 -1.88 -20.67
C PRO A 226 61.08 -3.33 -20.20
N LEU A 227 60.11 -4.18 -20.56
CA LEU A 227 60.15 -5.61 -20.23
C LEU A 227 61.21 -6.34 -21.04
N PHE A 228 61.33 -6.02 -22.34
CA PHE A 228 62.38 -6.57 -23.19
C PHE A 228 63.76 -6.12 -22.71
N SER A 229 63.94 -4.82 -22.42
CA SER A 229 65.16 -4.25 -21.86
C SER A 229 65.55 -4.86 -20.51
N LEU A 230 64.58 -5.14 -19.63
CA LEU A 230 64.81 -5.83 -18.36
C LEU A 230 65.32 -7.25 -18.58
N VAL A 231 64.72 -8.00 -19.51
CA VAL A 231 65.14 -9.36 -19.85
C VAL A 231 66.54 -9.37 -20.46
N VAL A 232 66.89 -8.40 -21.32
CA VAL A 232 68.27 -8.22 -21.82
C VAL A 232 69.23 -7.97 -20.66
N LEU A 233 68.88 -7.08 -19.72
CA LEU A 233 69.76 -6.70 -18.61
C LEU A 233 70.00 -7.87 -17.63
N ILE A 234 69.00 -8.75 -17.45
CA ILE A 234 69.11 -9.94 -16.58
C ILE A 234 69.84 -11.09 -17.30
N SER A 235 69.58 -11.30 -18.58
CA SER A 235 70.16 -12.41 -19.36
C SER A 235 71.54 -12.11 -19.93
N GLY A 236 71.93 -10.82 -19.97
CA GLY A 236 73.20 -10.35 -20.52
C GLY A 236 73.35 -10.56 -22.04
N SER A 237 72.30 -10.95 -22.77
CA SER A 237 72.38 -11.25 -24.20
C SER A 237 71.05 -11.02 -24.93
N TYR A 238 71.14 -10.78 -26.24
CA TYR A 238 69.98 -10.66 -27.14
C TYR A 238 69.56 -12.00 -27.77
N GLU A 239 70.30 -13.09 -27.52
CA GLU A 239 70.08 -14.39 -28.16
C GLU A 239 68.68 -14.95 -27.87
N LEU A 240 68.13 -14.67 -26.69
CA LEU A 240 66.77 -15.10 -26.31
C LEU A 240 65.68 -14.57 -27.25
N PHE A 241 65.86 -13.38 -27.83
CA PHE A 241 64.87 -12.75 -28.71
C PHE A 241 64.95 -13.22 -30.17
N THR A 242 66.00 -13.95 -30.54
CA THR A 242 66.09 -14.59 -31.88
C THR A 242 65.15 -15.79 -32.02
N SER A 243 64.73 -16.37 -30.90
CA SER A 243 63.72 -17.42 -30.87
C SER A 243 62.32 -16.83 -30.99
N ALA A 244 61.65 -17.06 -32.12
CA ALA A 244 60.28 -16.63 -32.36
C ALA A 244 59.32 -17.13 -31.27
N LEU A 245 59.49 -18.36 -30.79
CA LEU A 245 58.66 -18.94 -29.74
C LEU A 245 58.74 -18.17 -28.41
N PHE A 246 59.94 -17.68 -28.06
CA PHE A 246 60.13 -16.92 -26.82
C PHE A 246 59.49 -15.54 -26.94
N THR A 247 59.78 -14.82 -28.03
CA THR A 247 59.23 -13.49 -28.32
C THR A 247 57.70 -13.51 -28.41
N ASP A 248 57.13 -14.47 -29.14
CA ASP A 248 55.68 -14.64 -29.27
C ASP A 248 55.03 -15.03 -27.93
N SER A 249 55.69 -15.87 -27.12
CA SER A 249 55.19 -16.22 -25.79
C SER A 249 55.15 -15.01 -24.85
N LEU A 250 56.16 -14.14 -24.92
CA LEU A 250 56.23 -12.92 -24.11
C LEU A 250 55.14 -11.93 -24.52
N TYR A 251 54.92 -11.74 -25.83
CA TYR A 251 53.82 -10.93 -26.35
C TYR A 251 52.44 -11.49 -25.96
N ALA A 252 52.27 -12.81 -25.98
CA ALA A 252 51.04 -13.47 -25.54
C ALA A 252 50.77 -13.25 -24.05
N VAL A 253 51.80 -13.33 -23.20
CA VAL A 253 51.69 -13.07 -21.75
C VAL A 253 51.31 -11.60 -21.49
N VAL A 254 51.96 -10.65 -22.15
CA VAL A 254 51.63 -9.21 -22.02
C VAL A 254 50.19 -8.95 -22.46
N THR A 255 49.77 -9.53 -23.59
CA THR A 255 48.39 -9.40 -24.09
C THR A 255 47.38 -9.98 -23.11
N ALA A 256 47.66 -11.17 -22.53
CA ALA A 256 46.81 -11.79 -21.53
C ALA A 256 46.67 -10.93 -20.26
N LEU A 257 47.77 -10.35 -19.77
CA LEU A 257 47.76 -9.46 -18.60
C LEU A 257 46.95 -8.17 -18.84
N VAL A 258 47.02 -7.61 -20.04
CA VAL A 258 46.23 -6.41 -20.42
C VAL A 258 44.75 -6.74 -20.54
N VAL A 259 44.38 -7.88 -21.12
CA VAL A 259 42.99 -8.28 -21.37
C VAL A 259 42.28 -8.81 -20.11
N TRP A 260 43.02 -9.46 -19.21
CA TRP A 260 42.49 -10.08 -17.99
C TRP A 260 41.55 -9.18 -17.14
N PRO A 261 41.89 -7.92 -16.80
CA PRO A 261 40.99 -7.07 -16.01
C PRO A 261 39.68 -6.74 -16.75
N PHE A 262 39.74 -6.56 -18.08
CA PHE A 262 38.55 -6.30 -18.90
C PHE A 262 37.67 -7.55 -19.04
N ALA A 263 38.26 -8.74 -19.18
CA ALA A 263 37.52 -10.00 -19.20
C ALA A 263 36.76 -10.25 -17.89
N LYS A 264 37.38 -9.89 -16.74
CA LYS A 264 36.74 -9.97 -15.42
C LYS A 264 35.59 -8.97 -15.27
N VAL A 265 35.77 -7.74 -15.72
CA VAL A 265 34.72 -6.71 -15.67
C VAL A 265 33.59 -7.00 -16.67
N GLY A 266 33.89 -7.51 -17.86
CA GLY A 266 32.94 -7.84 -18.91
C GLY A 266 32.15 -9.14 -18.67
N GLY A 267 32.58 -9.98 -17.72
CA GLY A 267 31.91 -11.24 -17.41
C GLY A 267 31.94 -12.24 -18.58
N TRP A 268 33.02 -12.26 -19.36
CA TRP A 268 33.11 -13.06 -20.59
C TRP A 268 33.05 -14.58 -20.31
N TRP A 269 33.57 -15.04 -19.18
CA TRP A 269 33.56 -16.46 -18.81
C TRP A 269 32.17 -16.99 -18.43
N PRO A 270 31.39 -16.32 -17.54
CA PRO A 270 29.97 -16.64 -17.34
C PRO A 270 29.15 -16.58 -18.64
N TYR A 271 29.33 -15.51 -19.45
CA TYR A 271 28.60 -15.35 -20.70
C TYR A 271 28.90 -16.45 -21.73
N ALA A 272 30.16 -16.87 -21.84
CA ALA A 272 30.57 -17.97 -22.71
C ALA A 272 29.99 -19.32 -22.23
N LYS A 273 29.90 -19.54 -20.92
CA LYS A 273 29.23 -20.73 -20.35
C LYS A 273 27.74 -20.75 -20.67
N ASP A 274 27.06 -19.61 -20.55
CA ASP A 274 25.63 -19.50 -20.87
C ASP A 274 25.38 -19.74 -22.36
N MET A 275 26.20 -19.19 -23.26
CA MET A 275 26.12 -19.49 -24.70
C MET A 275 26.43 -20.96 -25.04
N LEU A 276 27.37 -21.59 -24.34
CA LEU A 276 27.71 -23.01 -24.52
C LEU A 276 26.60 -23.93 -23.99
N ALA A 277 25.91 -23.55 -22.92
CA ALA A 277 24.74 -24.26 -22.40
C ALA A 277 23.56 -24.19 -23.38
N VAL A 278 23.29 -23.00 -23.95
CA VAL A 278 22.28 -22.81 -25.01
C VAL A 278 22.59 -23.64 -26.26
N ARG A 279 23.87 -23.77 -26.63
CA ARG A 279 24.29 -24.62 -27.78
C ARG A 279 24.27 -26.13 -27.49
N ARG A 280 24.34 -26.54 -26.23
CA ARG A 280 24.34 -27.97 -25.82
C ARG A 280 22.95 -28.59 -25.71
N GLY A 281 21.88 -27.81 -25.88
CA GLY A 281 20.52 -28.35 -25.94
C GLY A 281 20.03 -28.93 -24.61
N GLU A 282 20.46 -28.37 -23.48
CA GLU A 282 19.68 -28.54 -22.24
C GLU A 282 18.33 -27.82 -22.43
N ALA A 283 17.25 -28.57 -22.25
CA ALA A 283 15.89 -28.14 -22.56
C ALA A 283 15.61 -26.73 -22.01
N PRO A 284 14.96 -25.85 -22.79
CA PRO A 284 14.63 -24.52 -22.29
C PRO A 284 13.77 -24.71 -21.05
N VAL A 285 14.18 -24.06 -19.95
CA VAL A 285 13.24 -23.70 -18.88
C VAL A 285 12.03 -23.14 -19.60
N GLN A 286 10.87 -23.81 -19.47
CA GLN A 286 9.65 -23.34 -20.09
C GLN A 286 9.51 -21.85 -19.74
N VAL A 287 9.60 -20.99 -20.74
CA VAL A 287 9.16 -19.62 -20.58
C VAL A 287 7.69 -19.77 -20.25
N VAL A 288 7.34 -19.64 -18.96
CA VAL A 288 5.96 -19.64 -18.51
C VAL A 288 5.32 -18.45 -19.23
N VAL A 289 4.65 -18.72 -20.34
CA VAL A 289 3.78 -17.74 -20.97
C VAL A 289 2.70 -17.50 -19.93
N GLU A 290 2.79 -16.36 -19.25
CA GLU A 290 1.84 -15.96 -18.21
C GLU A 290 0.45 -15.96 -18.85
N ARG A 291 -0.36 -16.97 -18.53
CA ARG A 291 -1.68 -17.12 -19.13
C ARG A 291 -2.55 -15.96 -18.64
N PRO A 292 -3.42 -15.39 -19.51
CA PRO A 292 -4.38 -14.38 -19.09
C PRO A 292 -5.19 -14.87 -17.88
N ARG A 293 -5.49 -13.98 -16.94
CA ARG A 293 -6.26 -14.31 -15.73
C ARG A 293 -7.67 -14.78 -16.05
N ALA A 294 -8.26 -14.30 -17.15
CA ALA A 294 -9.54 -14.79 -17.67
C ALA A 294 -9.54 -16.31 -18.01
N GLN A 295 -8.37 -16.92 -18.14
CA GLN A 295 -8.20 -18.35 -18.36
C GLN A 295 -8.05 -19.19 -17.08
N TRP A 296 -8.15 -18.54 -15.92
CA TRP A 296 -8.05 -19.14 -14.59
C TRP A 296 -6.80 -20.04 -14.41
N PRO A 297 -5.57 -19.52 -14.62
CA PRO A 297 -4.35 -20.32 -14.53
C PRO A 297 -4.20 -21.05 -13.20
N ALA A 298 -4.52 -20.39 -12.08
CA ALA A 298 -4.43 -20.98 -10.75
C ALA A 298 -5.34 -22.22 -10.55
N LEU A 299 -6.52 -22.25 -11.21
CA LEU A 299 -7.40 -23.42 -11.19
C LEU A 299 -6.80 -24.57 -12.00
N ARG A 300 -6.23 -24.27 -13.17
CA ARG A 300 -5.57 -25.27 -14.03
C ARG A 300 -4.33 -25.86 -13.35
N ASP A 301 -3.53 -25.02 -12.71
CA ASP A 301 -2.34 -25.43 -11.96
C ASP A 301 -2.71 -26.31 -10.75
N ALA A 302 -3.89 -26.10 -10.17
CA ALA A 302 -4.46 -26.96 -9.12
C ALA A 302 -5.15 -28.24 -9.67
N GLY A 303 -5.03 -28.54 -10.96
CA GLY A 303 -5.61 -29.71 -11.60
C GLY A 303 -7.11 -29.61 -11.95
N GLN A 304 -7.75 -28.47 -11.68
CA GLN A 304 -9.18 -28.22 -11.92
C GLN A 304 -9.44 -27.68 -13.34
N THR A 305 -8.97 -28.39 -14.36
CA THR A 305 -9.00 -27.94 -15.76
C THR A 305 -10.42 -27.78 -16.29
N GLU A 306 -11.32 -28.72 -15.98
CA GLU A 306 -12.72 -28.70 -16.44
C GLU A 306 -13.50 -27.51 -15.87
N ALA A 307 -13.33 -27.22 -14.58
CA ALA A 307 -13.93 -26.05 -13.95
C ALA A 307 -13.36 -24.74 -14.53
N ALA A 308 -12.05 -24.69 -14.80
CA ALA A 308 -11.42 -23.54 -15.45
C ALA A 308 -11.95 -23.33 -16.88
N ASP A 309 -12.12 -24.38 -17.68
CA ASP A 309 -12.66 -24.30 -19.03
C ASP A 309 -14.11 -23.77 -19.04
N LEU A 310 -14.94 -24.26 -18.11
CA LEU A 310 -16.32 -23.78 -17.95
C LEU A 310 -16.34 -22.29 -17.61
N LEU A 311 -15.60 -21.88 -16.57
CA LEU A 311 -15.57 -20.48 -16.13
C LEU A 311 -15.00 -19.55 -17.20
N SER A 312 -13.94 -19.95 -17.90
CA SER A 312 -13.42 -19.20 -19.05
C SER A 312 -14.46 -19.04 -20.15
N GLY A 313 -15.24 -20.09 -20.43
CA GLY A 313 -16.35 -20.03 -21.38
C GLY A 313 -17.48 -19.09 -20.94
N GLU A 314 -17.76 -19.01 -19.65
CA GLU A 314 -18.77 -18.08 -19.11
C GLU A 314 -18.32 -16.61 -19.12
N VAL A 315 -17.05 -16.34 -18.80
CA VAL A 315 -16.46 -15.00 -18.91
C VAL A 315 -16.47 -14.56 -20.37
N ALA A 316 -16.02 -15.42 -21.30
CA ALA A 316 -16.03 -15.13 -22.73
C ALA A 316 -17.45 -14.89 -23.28
N ALA A 317 -18.45 -15.57 -22.72
CA ALA A 317 -19.84 -15.40 -23.10
C ALA A 317 -20.57 -14.25 -22.36
N GLY A 318 -19.88 -13.51 -21.48
CA GLY A 318 -20.46 -12.39 -20.73
C GLY A 318 -21.52 -12.79 -19.69
N ARG A 319 -21.49 -14.03 -19.18
CA ARG A 319 -22.44 -14.52 -18.16
C ARG A 319 -22.00 -14.27 -16.71
N MET A 320 -20.74 -13.87 -16.54
CA MET A 320 -20.14 -13.52 -15.25
C MET A 320 -19.85 -12.03 -15.20
N ASN A 321 -20.08 -11.41 -14.04
CA ASN A 321 -19.61 -10.07 -13.73
C ASN A 321 -18.31 -10.12 -12.87
N ASP A 322 -17.79 -8.95 -12.52
CA ASP A 322 -16.60 -8.79 -11.67
C ASP A 322 -16.80 -9.36 -10.25
N VAL A 323 -17.99 -9.21 -9.66
CA VAL A 323 -18.37 -9.78 -8.36
C VAL A 323 -18.31 -11.31 -8.40
N ASP A 324 -18.85 -11.93 -9.44
CA ASP A 324 -18.85 -13.38 -9.63
C ASP A 324 -17.43 -13.91 -9.75
N CYS A 325 -16.58 -13.21 -10.51
CA CYS A 325 -15.18 -13.58 -10.66
C CYS A 325 -14.44 -13.51 -9.32
N ALA A 326 -14.58 -12.40 -8.59
CA ALA A 326 -13.98 -12.22 -7.27
C ALA A 326 -14.52 -13.23 -6.23
N ARG A 327 -15.81 -13.57 -6.29
CA ARG A 327 -16.44 -14.58 -5.44
C ARG A 327 -15.89 -15.98 -5.69
N VAL A 328 -15.77 -16.38 -6.96
CA VAL A 328 -15.22 -17.68 -7.34
C VAL A 328 -13.75 -17.77 -6.94
N GLU A 329 -12.97 -16.70 -7.12
CA GLU A 329 -11.56 -16.65 -6.69
C GLU A 329 -11.43 -16.75 -5.16
N HIS A 330 -12.28 -16.05 -4.41
CA HIS A 330 -12.34 -16.15 -2.96
C HIS A 330 -12.73 -17.57 -2.48
N ALA A 331 -13.79 -18.14 -3.05
CA ALA A 331 -14.24 -19.50 -2.74
C ALA A 331 -13.17 -20.55 -3.08
N PHE A 332 -12.44 -20.37 -4.18
CA PHE A 332 -11.30 -21.23 -4.53
C PHE A 332 -10.17 -21.11 -3.51
N GLY A 333 -9.84 -19.90 -3.06
CA GLY A 333 -8.86 -19.65 -2.01
C GLY A 333 -9.20 -20.38 -0.71
N LEU A 334 -10.46 -20.29 -0.26
CA LEU A 334 -10.96 -21.01 0.91
C LEU A 334 -10.94 -22.54 0.71
N ALA A 335 -11.38 -23.02 -0.45
CA ALA A 335 -11.37 -24.45 -0.75
C ALA A 335 -9.95 -25.04 -0.80
N ARG A 336 -8.98 -24.26 -1.27
CA ARG A 336 -7.56 -24.64 -1.25
C ARG A 336 -7.00 -24.69 0.16
N ALA A 337 -7.35 -23.72 1.01
CA ALA A 337 -6.94 -23.70 2.42
C ALA A 337 -7.57 -24.83 3.24
N GLY A 338 -8.84 -25.15 2.99
CA GLY A 338 -9.59 -26.20 3.68
C GLY A 338 -9.52 -27.59 3.03
N ALA A 339 -8.66 -27.80 2.03
CA ALA A 339 -8.52 -29.05 1.27
C ALA A 339 -9.84 -29.63 0.68
N SER A 340 -10.80 -28.76 0.31
CA SER A 340 -12.15 -29.11 -0.15
C SER A 340 -12.38 -28.87 -1.65
N LEU A 341 -11.32 -28.99 -2.47
CA LEU A 341 -11.35 -28.71 -3.92
C LEU A 341 -12.39 -29.53 -4.70
N GLY A 342 -12.73 -30.74 -4.25
CA GLY A 342 -13.77 -31.57 -4.87
C GLY A 342 -15.16 -30.93 -4.79
N ALA A 343 -15.53 -30.41 -3.62
CA ALA A 343 -16.80 -29.72 -3.42
C ALA A 343 -16.86 -28.40 -4.21
N PHE A 344 -15.72 -27.69 -4.30
CA PHE A 344 -15.59 -26.51 -5.15
C PHE A 344 -15.86 -26.85 -6.62
N ARG A 345 -15.22 -27.90 -7.16
CA ARG A 345 -15.42 -28.35 -8.54
C ARG A 345 -16.87 -28.70 -8.80
N GLU A 346 -17.50 -29.49 -7.94
CA GLU A 346 -18.90 -29.90 -8.09
C GLU A 346 -19.85 -28.70 -8.14
N ALA A 347 -19.66 -27.72 -7.24
CA ALA A 347 -20.46 -26.50 -7.23
C ALA A 347 -20.32 -25.69 -8.53
N VAL A 348 -19.09 -25.52 -9.04
CA VAL A 348 -18.81 -24.81 -10.29
C VAL A 348 -19.39 -25.55 -11.50
N LEU A 349 -19.25 -26.87 -11.58
CA LEU A 349 -19.82 -27.65 -12.70
C LEU A 349 -21.36 -27.60 -12.72
N ARG A 350 -21.99 -27.53 -11.55
CA ARG A 350 -23.46 -27.47 -11.43
C ARG A 350 -24.04 -26.08 -11.66
N GLN A 351 -23.38 -25.04 -11.16
CA GLN A 351 -23.94 -23.67 -11.09
C GLN A 351 -23.18 -22.65 -11.95
N GLY A 352 -22.07 -23.06 -12.57
CA GLY A 352 -21.19 -22.17 -13.32
C GLY A 352 -20.69 -21.00 -12.48
N GLY A 353 -20.69 -19.81 -13.06
CA GLY A 353 -20.31 -18.55 -12.44
C GLY A 353 -21.28 -18.08 -11.36
N ALA A 354 -22.48 -18.68 -11.25
CA ALA A 354 -23.38 -18.46 -10.12
C ALA A 354 -23.03 -19.32 -8.89
N ALA A 355 -21.97 -20.12 -8.94
CA ALA A 355 -21.50 -20.87 -7.79
C ALA A 355 -21.24 -19.96 -6.57
N TRP A 356 -21.59 -20.47 -5.39
CA TRP A 356 -21.41 -19.79 -4.10
C TRP A 356 -22.09 -18.43 -3.99
N THR A 357 -23.16 -18.18 -4.76
CA THR A 357 -23.92 -16.92 -4.68
C THR A 357 -24.32 -16.62 -3.23
N HIS A 358 -24.19 -15.35 -2.85
CA HIS A 358 -24.55 -14.85 -1.52
C HIS A 358 -26.00 -15.26 -1.15
N PRO A 359 -26.33 -15.54 0.14
CA PRO A 359 -27.67 -15.95 0.56
C PRO A 359 -28.81 -15.03 0.13
N SER A 360 -28.50 -13.75 -0.13
CA SER A 360 -29.46 -12.77 -0.66
C SER A 360 -29.86 -12.98 -2.12
N GLY A 361 -29.19 -13.89 -2.84
CA GLY A 361 -29.36 -14.17 -4.26
C GLY A 361 -28.81 -13.09 -5.20
N ALA A 362 -28.35 -11.95 -4.67
CA ALA A 362 -27.83 -10.85 -5.46
C ALA A 362 -26.43 -11.17 -5.99
N ARG A 363 -26.22 -10.91 -7.28
CA ARG A 363 -24.90 -11.02 -7.94
C ARG A 363 -24.24 -9.66 -8.16
N ASP A 364 -24.95 -8.56 -7.90
CA ASP A 364 -24.44 -7.18 -7.99
C ASP A 364 -25.28 -6.24 -7.10
N LEU A 365 -24.80 -5.01 -6.89
CA LEU A 365 -25.56 -3.92 -6.31
C LEU A 365 -26.42 -3.20 -7.37
N PRO A 366 -27.59 -2.65 -6.99
CA PRO A 366 -28.47 -1.93 -7.91
C PRO A 366 -27.86 -0.68 -8.53
N ARG A 367 -26.98 0.01 -7.78
CA ARG A 367 -26.26 1.21 -8.22
C ARG A 367 -24.84 1.17 -7.69
N ARG A 368 -23.90 1.55 -8.55
CA ARG A 368 -22.50 1.80 -8.20
C ARG A 368 -22.17 3.26 -8.46
N THR A 369 -21.56 3.90 -7.49
CA THR A 369 -21.26 5.34 -7.47
C THR A 369 -19.76 5.64 -7.59
N ALA A 370 -18.91 4.65 -7.34
CA ALA A 370 -17.45 4.75 -7.44
C ALA A 370 -16.84 3.59 -8.25
N PRO A 371 -15.63 3.75 -8.81
CA PRO A 371 -14.88 2.65 -9.41
C PRO A 371 -14.36 1.67 -8.34
N HIS A 372 -14.59 0.36 -8.55
CA HIS A 372 -14.19 -0.73 -7.66
C HIS A 372 -13.28 -1.73 -8.36
N ASP A 373 -12.32 -2.26 -7.61
CA ASP A 373 -11.47 -3.37 -8.04
C ASP A 373 -11.59 -4.48 -7.00
N LEU A 374 -12.56 -5.37 -7.22
CA LEU A 374 -12.91 -6.42 -6.27
C LEU A 374 -11.82 -7.49 -6.12
N LEU A 375 -10.96 -7.67 -7.14
CA LEU A 375 -9.80 -8.57 -7.03
C LEU A 375 -8.74 -8.04 -6.06
N ALA A 376 -8.47 -6.75 -6.10
CA ALA A 376 -7.58 -6.11 -5.13
C ALA A 376 -8.32 -5.73 -3.82
N GLY A 377 -9.65 -5.82 -3.80
CA GLY A 377 -10.50 -5.36 -2.72
C GLY A 377 -10.42 -3.86 -2.49
N GLN A 378 -10.22 -3.07 -3.55
CA GLN A 378 -10.01 -1.62 -3.49
C GLN A 378 -11.23 -0.84 -4.02
N VAL A 379 -11.47 0.34 -3.45
CA VAL A 379 -12.34 1.40 -4.01
C VAL A 379 -11.54 2.65 -4.28
N ARG A 380 -11.76 3.28 -5.43
CA ARG A 380 -11.11 4.55 -5.78
C ARG A 380 -11.92 5.71 -5.21
N ILE A 381 -11.32 6.45 -4.29
CA ILE A 381 -11.92 7.64 -3.65
C ILE A 381 -11.55 8.95 -4.36
N GLY A 382 -10.48 8.94 -5.18
CA GLY A 382 -10.00 10.16 -5.82
C GLY A 382 -8.67 9.98 -6.55
N ARG A 383 -7.88 11.05 -6.58
CA ARG A 383 -6.53 11.07 -7.17
C ARG A 383 -5.55 11.79 -6.26
N TRP A 384 -4.36 11.24 -6.11
CA TRP A 384 -3.26 11.89 -5.39
C TRP A 384 -2.77 13.11 -6.20
N VAL A 385 -2.65 14.25 -5.53
CA VAL A 385 -2.18 15.49 -6.16
C VAL A 385 -0.66 15.43 -6.33
N SER A 386 -0.16 15.74 -7.53
CA SER A 386 1.26 15.89 -7.80
C SER A 386 1.82 17.18 -7.19
N ALA A 387 2.01 17.20 -5.87
CA ALA A 387 2.70 18.26 -5.15
C ALA A 387 4.18 17.91 -4.92
N GLU A 388 5.02 18.91 -4.61
CA GLU A 388 6.44 18.72 -4.29
C GLU A 388 6.65 17.69 -3.15
N ARG A 389 5.71 17.65 -2.19
CA ARG A 389 5.70 16.76 -1.02
C ARG A 389 5.34 15.29 -1.35
N ALA A 390 4.72 15.02 -2.50
CA ALA A 390 4.27 13.67 -2.84
C ALA A 390 5.44 12.85 -3.43
N PRO A 391 5.76 11.66 -2.84
CA PRO A 391 6.75 10.77 -3.42
C PRO A 391 6.36 10.37 -4.85
N VAL A 392 7.35 10.16 -5.71
CA VAL A 392 7.17 9.89 -7.14
C VAL A 392 6.10 8.84 -7.45
N PRO A 393 5.99 7.69 -6.73
CA PRO A 393 4.96 6.68 -7.02
C PRO A 393 3.52 7.15 -6.86
N TYR A 394 3.28 8.19 -6.05
CA TYR A 394 1.95 8.71 -5.76
C TYR A 394 1.54 9.86 -6.69
N ARG A 395 2.48 10.48 -7.41
CA ARG A 395 2.15 11.62 -8.27
C ARG A 395 1.15 11.18 -9.33
N ASP A 396 0.00 11.84 -9.35
CA ASP A 396 -1.06 11.59 -10.32
C ASP A 396 -1.67 10.18 -10.30
N ALA A 397 -1.34 9.37 -9.30
CA ALA A 397 -1.90 8.03 -9.12
C ALA A 397 -3.33 8.10 -8.56
N GLY A 398 -4.16 7.10 -8.86
CA GLY A 398 -5.47 6.98 -8.23
C GLY A 398 -5.34 6.76 -6.71
N ALA A 399 -6.15 7.46 -5.93
CA ALA A 399 -6.22 7.27 -4.48
C ALA A 399 -7.27 6.22 -4.16
N ALA A 400 -6.87 5.18 -3.43
CA ALA A 400 -7.68 3.99 -3.20
C ALA A 400 -7.69 3.57 -1.73
N LEU A 401 -8.80 2.99 -1.28
CA LEU A 401 -8.91 2.35 0.02
C LEU A 401 -9.27 0.87 -0.19
N GLY A 402 -8.60 -0.01 0.53
CA GLY A 402 -8.89 -1.44 0.54
C GLY A 402 -8.95 -2.00 1.95
N ALA A 403 -9.27 -3.29 2.07
CA ALA A 403 -9.32 -4.00 3.36
C ALA A 403 -7.98 -3.90 4.11
N ASP A 404 -6.88 -3.85 3.38
CA ASP A 404 -5.52 -3.77 3.90
C ASP A 404 -5.23 -2.47 4.67
N VAL A 405 -5.89 -1.36 4.33
CA VAL A 405 -5.79 -0.10 5.07
C VAL A 405 -6.94 0.05 6.06
N LEU A 406 -8.16 -0.37 5.69
CA LEU A 406 -9.34 -0.30 6.55
C LEU A 406 -9.21 -1.18 7.80
N GLY A 407 -8.46 -2.29 7.72
CA GLY A 407 -8.13 -3.13 8.88
C GLY A 407 -7.26 -2.43 9.94
N THR A 408 -6.72 -1.24 9.65
CA THR A 408 -6.07 -0.38 10.67
C THR A 408 -6.99 0.71 11.22
N SER A 409 -8.27 0.72 10.81
CA SER A 409 -9.26 1.76 11.07
C SER A 409 -8.93 3.14 10.48
N LEU A 410 -9.95 3.87 10.06
CA LEU A 410 -9.85 5.18 9.41
C LEU A 410 -10.60 6.24 10.19
N LEU A 411 -9.91 7.32 10.56
CA LEU A 411 -10.52 8.52 11.14
C LEU A 411 -10.58 9.65 10.09
N ALA A 412 -11.78 10.11 9.78
CA ALA A 412 -12.03 11.20 8.86
C ALA A 412 -12.63 12.41 9.60
N VAL A 413 -11.93 13.53 9.63
CA VAL A 413 -12.36 14.75 10.33
C VAL A 413 -12.59 15.88 9.32
N GLY A 414 -13.71 16.58 9.47
CA GLY A 414 -13.96 17.83 8.78
C GLY A 414 -15.36 18.37 9.03
N PRO A 415 -15.61 19.66 8.76
CA PRO A 415 -16.90 20.28 9.08
C PRO A 415 -18.07 19.65 8.33
N SER A 416 -19.29 19.89 8.80
CA SER A 416 -20.51 19.51 8.08
C SER A 416 -20.52 20.13 6.69
N GLY A 417 -20.95 19.36 5.68
CA GLY A 417 -20.97 19.83 4.28
C GLY A 417 -19.63 19.74 3.54
N SER A 418 -18.55 19.27 4.16
CA SER A 418 -17.26 19.06 3.47
C SER A 418 -17.24 17.90 2.46
N GLY A 419 -18.35 17.15 2.34
CA GLY A 419 -18.51 16.06 1.38
C GLY A 419 -18.19 14.66 1.90
N LYS A 420 -17.78 14.50 3.17
CA LYS A 420 -17.37 13.21 3.79
C LYS A 420 -18.26 12.03 3.40
N THR A 421 -19.58 12.19 3.54
CA THR A 421 -20.55 11.14 3.25
C THR A 421 -20.45 10.68 1.79
N ARG A 422 -20.47 11.61 0.83
CA ARG A 422 -20.48 11.32 -0.61
C ARG A 422 -19.12 10.91 -1.19
N THR A 423 -18.02 11.45 -0.64
CA THR A 423 -16.68 11.23 -1.19
C THR A 423 -15.92 10.08 -0.54
N LEU A 424 -16.32 9.67 0.68
CA LEU A 424 -15.66 8.60 1.42
C LEU A 424 -16.65 7.53 1.90
N ILE A 425 -17.65 7.90 2.71
CA ILE A 425 -18.49 6.92 3.42
C ILE A 425 -19.34 6.09 2.46
N GLU A 426 -20.01 6.72 1.49
CA GLU A 426 -20.79 6.04 0.45
C GLU A 426 -19.91 5.09 -0.40
N PRO A 427 -18.79 5.54 -1.04
CA PRO A 427 -17.90 4.64 -1.78
C PRO A 427 -17.34 3.47 -0.95
N VAL A 428 -16.94 3.72 0.30
CA VAL A 428 -16.41 2.67 1.18
C VAL A 428 -17.51 1.67 1.54
N THR A 429 -18.70 2.14 1.90
CA THR A 429 -19.85 1.27 2.20
C THR A 429 -20.25 0.45 0.99
N GLU A 430 -20.29 1.06 -0.20
CA GLU A 430 -20.57 0.39 -1.47
C GLU A 430 -19.53 -0.70 -1.78
N SER A 431 -18.24 -0.40 -1.59
CA SER A 431 -17.15 -1.36 -1.80
C SER A 431 -17.22 -2.55 -0.85
N LEU A 432 -17.48 -2.29 0.43
CA LEU A 432 -17.64 -3.33 1.45
C LEU A 432 -18.88 -4.18 1.18
N ALA A 433 -19.98 -3.57 0.71
CA ALA A 433 -21.19 -4.28 0.31
C ALA A 433 -20.97 -5.17 -0.92
N LEU A 434 -20.20 -4.72 -1.93
CA LEU A 434 -19.79 -5.57 -3.05
C LEU A 434 -18.91 -6.73 -2.59
N ARG A 435 -17.95 -6.50 -1.68
CA ARG A 435 -17.11 -7.57 -1.11
C ARG A 435 -17.90 -8.54 -0.23
N ALA A 436 -18.99 -8.10 0.37
CA ALA A 436 -19.89 -9.00 1.10
C ALA A 436 -20.60 -9.97 0.14
N LEU A 437 -21.00 -9.52 -1.05
CA LEU A 437 -21.54 -10.39 -2.10
C LEU A 437 -20.54 -11.45 -2.59
N THR A 438 -19.23 -11.22 -2.44
CA THR A 438 -18.19 -12.22 -2.73
C THR A 438 -17.92 -13.18 -1.56
N GLY A 439 -18.59 -12.98 -0.42
CA GLY A 439 -18.37 -13.71 0.82
C GLY A 439 -17.09 -13.32 1.56
N ALA A 440 -16.38 -12.26 1.13
CA ALA A 440 -15.09 -11.86 1.69
C ALA A 440 -15.18 -10.81 2.80
N CYS A 441 -16.37 -10.24 3.03
CA CYS A 441 -16.58 -9.15 3.96
C CYS A 441 -17.95 -9.22 4.64
N ALA A 442 -18.06 -8.68 5.85
CA ALA A 442 -19.33 -8.26 6.46
C ALA A 442 -19.25 -6.77 6.78
N VAL A 443 -20.35 -6.04 6.61
CA VAL A 443 -20.38 -4.59 6.82
C VAL A 443 -21.59 -4.16 7.64
N VAL A 444 -21.34 -3.28 8.61
CA VAL A 444 -22.35 -2.54 9.34
C VAL A 444 -22.17 -1.06 9.01
N ALA A 445 -23.18 -0.46 8.40
CA ALA A 445 -23.19 0.96 8.08
C ALA A 445 -24.23 1.68 8.93
N VAL A 446 -23.79 2.65 9.73
CA VAL A 446 -24.68 3.49 10.54
C VAL A 446 -24.83 4.83 9.83
N SER A 447 -26.02 5.07 9.28
CA SER A 447 -26.36 6.29 8.55
C SER A 447 -26.57 7.44 9.53
N SER A 448 -26.14 8.65 9.14
CA SER A 448 -26.51 9.85 9.88
C SER A 448 -28.02 10.13 9.76
N ALA A 449 -28.58 10.81 10.77
CA ALA A 449 -30.02 11.05 10.85
C ALA A 449 -30.56 11.77 9.61
N GLY A 450 -31.45 11.10 8.87
CA GLY A 450 -32.10 11.63 7.67
C GLY A 450 -31.27 11.59 6.38
N ALA A 451 -30.11 10.91 6.38
CA ALA A 451 -29.28 10.71 5.20
C ALA A 451 -28.88 9.22 5.08
N PRO A 452 -29.78 8.36 4.55
CA PRO A 452 -29.50 6.93 4.45
C PRO A 452 -28.35 6.64 3.49
N LEU A 453 -27.46 5.75 3.90
CA LEU A 453 -26.35 5.29 3.06
C LEU A 453 -26.86 4.28 2.02
N GLY A 454 -26.99 4.72 0.77
CA GLY A 454 -27.40 3.87 -0.36
C GLY A 454 -28.87 3.42 -0.33
N SER A 455 -29.28 2.67 -1.36
CA SER A 455 -30.64 2.10 -1.46
C SER A 455 -30.84 0.88 -0.56
N ASP A 456 -32.08 0.62 -0.13
CA ASP A 456 -32.41 -0.54 0.71
C ASP A 456 -32.00 -1.88 0.08
N ASP A 457 -32.17 -2.01 -1.24
CA ASP A 457 -31.82 -3.22 -2.00
C ASP A 457 -30.32 -3.56 -1.98
N SER A 458 -29.47 -2.63 -1.54
CA SER A 458 -28.03 -2.85 -1.38
C SER A 458 -27.67 -3.59 -0.09
N PHE A 459 -28.61 -3.76 0.84
CA PHE A 459 -28.40 -4.36 2.15
C PHE A 459 -29.28 -5.59 2.35
N ASP A 460 -28.82 -6.51 3.20
CA ASP A 460 -29.55 -7.71 3.58
C ASP A 460 -30.48 -7.44 4.76
N VAL A 461 -30.06 -6.55 5.65
CA VAL A 461 -30.81 -6.12 6.83
C VAL A 461 -30.77 -4.60 6.91
N VAL A 462 -31.95 -3.98 6.96
CA VAL A 462 -32.12 -2.54 7.17
C VAL A 462 -32.92 -2.35 8.45
N VAL A 463 -32.31 -1.68 9.43
CA VAL A 463 -32.94 -1.32 10.70
C VAL A 463 -33.16 0.18 10.73
N ARG A 464 -34.42 0.63 10.76
CA ARG A 464 -34.77 2.05 10.87
C ARG A 464 -35.36 2.33 12.24
N ILE A 465 -34.52 2.76 13.17
CA ILE A 465 -34.91 2.86 14.58
C ILE A 465 -35.88 4.04 14.73
N GLY A 466 -37.10 3.76 15.20
CA GLY A 466 -38.16 4.77 15.38
C GLY A 466 -38.97 5.07 14.12
N ASP A 467 -38.79 4.30 13.04
CA ASP A 467 -39.63 4.36 11.83
C ASP A 467 -40.52 3.11 11.74
N PRO A 468 -41.85 3.23 11.84
CA PRO A 468 -42.77 2.10 11.77
C PRO A 468 -42.67 1.25 10.48
N SER A 469 -42.07 1.78 9.41
CA SER A 469 -41.82 1.03 8.17
C SER A 469 -40.65 0.03 8.29
N SER A 470 -39.89 0.04 9.39
CA SER A 470 -38.78 -0.88 9.60
C SER A 470 -39.28 -2.32 9.68
N VAL A 471 -38.64 -3.24 8.96
CA VAL A 471 -38.93 -4.68 9.09
C VAL A 471 -38.17 -5.30 10.25
N HIS A 472 -36.96 -4.80 10.50
CA HIS A 472 -36.06 -5.30 11.52
C HIS A 472 -35.95 -4.33 12.69
N ASP A 473 -35.72 -4.89 13.87
CA ASP A 473 -35.37 -4.16 15.09
C ASP A 473 -33.94 -4.55 15.51
N LEU A 474 -33.25 -3.68 16.25
CA LEU A 474 -31.94 -3.97 16.81
C LEU A 474 -32.11 -4.62 18.19
N ASP A 475 -31.55 -5.81 18.37
CA ASP A 475 -31.46 -6.40 19.70
C ASP A 475 -30.46 -5.62 20.58
N PRO A 476 -30.89 -5.00 21.69
CA PRO A 476 -30.00 -4.23 22.56
C PRO A 476 -28.92 -5.10 23.22
N TYR A 477 -29.11 -6.41 23.32
CA TYR A 477 -28.21 -7.35 24.00
C TYR A 477 -27.26 -8.09 23.04
N ALA A 478 -27.25 -7.76 21.75
CA ALA A 478 -26.41 -8.40 20.72
C ALA A 478 -26.53 -9.94 20.68
N GLY A 479 -27.71 -10.48 21.03
CA GLY A 479 -27.95 -11.92 21.16
C GLY A 479 -26.98 -12.63 22.11
N SER A 480 -26.42 -11.92 23.09
CA SER A 480 -25.60 -12.55 24.12
C SER A 480 -26.49 -13.37 25.06
N ASP A 481 -25.96 -14.49 25.52
CA ASP A 481 -26.53 -15.28 26.61
C ASP A 481 -25.83 -15.02 27.94
N ASP A 482 -24.78 -14.21 27.95
CA ASP A 482 -23.99 -13.90 29.14
C ASP A 482 -24.43 -12.55 29.74
N PRO A 483 -24.97 -12.52 30.98
CA PRO A 483 -25.41 -11.27 31.61
C PRO A 483 -24.26 -10.26 31.78
N ASP A 484 -23.02 -10.71 31.98
CA ASP A 484 -21.87 -9.82 32.15
C ASP A 484 -21.47 -9.16 30.83
N GLU A 485 -21.46 -9.92 29.73
CA GLU A 485 -21.20 -9.39 28.39
C GLU A 485 -22.28 -8.40 27.96
N ALA A 486 -23.56 -8.77 28.14
CA ALA A 486 -24.72 -7.92 27.87
C ALA A 486 -24.67 -6.61 28.69
N ALA A 487 -24.29 -6.71 29.98
CA ALA A 487 -24.14 -5.56 30.86
C ALA A 487 -22.97 -4.66 30.45
N ALA A 488 -21.83 -5.23 30.05
CA ALA A 488 -20.69 -4.46 29.55
C ALA A 488 -21.08 -3.65 28.31
N ILE A 489 -21.71 -4.29 27.32
CA ILE A 489 -22.19 -3.64 26.08
C ILE A 489 -23.16 -2.49 26.40
N LEU A 490 -24.17 -2.73 27.24
CA LEU A 490 -25.16 -1.71 27.58
C LEU A 490 -24.57 -0.57 28.43
N SER A 491 -23.70 -0.88 29.38
CA SER A 491 -23.07 0.15 30.22
C SER A 491 -22.21 1.09 29.39
N GLU A 492 -21.46 0.54 28.43
CA GLU A 492 -20.66 1.31 27.50
C GLU A 492 -21.55 2.21 26.65
N ALA A 493 -22.63 1.67 26.08
CA ALA A 493 -23.61 2.42 25.28
C ALA A 493 -24.25 3.59 26.05
N LEU A 494 -24.72 3.33 27.27
CA LEU A 494 -25.50 4.30 28.06
C LEU A 494 -24.62 5.35 28.73
N VAL A 495 -23.54 4.92 29.37
CA VAL A 495 -22.75 5.76 30.28
C VAL A 495 -21.24 5.67 30.04
N GLY A 496 -20.78 5.10 28.92
CA GLY A 496 -19.34 5.03 28.59
C GLY A 496 -18.65 6.39 28.35
N ASP A 497 -19.43 7.47 28.19
CA ASP A 497 -18.94 8.86 28.21
C ASP A 497 -18.83 9.46 29.62
N LEU A 498 -19.40 8.79 30.62
CA LEU A 498 -19.30 9.14 32.03
C LEU A 498 -18.25 8.26 32.72
N ALA A 499 -17.59 8.79 33.76
CA ALA A 499 -16.62 8.04 34.55
C ALA A 499 -17.32 7.15 35.61
N THR A 500 -18.15 6.20 35.18
CA THR A 500 -18.96 5.32 36.05
C THR A 500 -18.56 3.85 35.91
N PRO A 501 -17.41 3.42 36.46
CA PRO A 501 -16.90 2.06 36.28
C PRO A 501 -17.80 0.97 36.89
N GLN A 502 -18.67 1.32 37.84
CA GLN A 502 -19.62 0.39 38.47
C GLN A 502 -20.85 0.09 37.61
N ALA A 503 -21.06 0.80 36.50
CA ALA A 503 -22.28 0.69 35.69
C ALA A 503 -22.47 -0.72 35.09
N ALA A 504 -21.40 -1.33 34.58
CA ALA A 504 -21.45 -2.71 34.07
C ALA A 504 -21.88 -3.69 35.16
N THR A 505 -21.25 -3.61 36.34
CA THR A 505 -21.60 -4.48 37.48
C THR A 505 -23.03 -4.26 37.96
N ALA A 506 -23.49 -3.01 38.02
CA ALA A 506 -24.86 -2.69 38.43
C ALA A 506 -25.91 -3.26 37.45
N LEU A 507 -25.61 -3.26 36.15
CA LEU A 507 -26.47 -3.88 35.14
C LEU A 507 -26.39 -5.41 35.22
N ALA A 508 -25.22 -6.02 35.39
CA ALA A 508 -25.07 -7.47 35.50
C ALA A 508 -25.88 -8.05 36.66
N GLN A 509 -25.85 -7.36 37.82
CA GLN A 509 -26.63 -7.69 39.01
C GLN A 509 -28.15 -7.54 38.84
N LEU A 510 -28.63 -7.02 37.71
CA LEU A 510 -30.05 -6.99 37.33
C LEU A 510 -30.34 -7.98 36.20
N LEU A 511 -29.49 -8.06 35.18
CA LEU A 511 -29.69 -8.90 34.00
C LEU A 511 -29.62 -10.39 34.34
N GLY A 512 -28.65 -10.82 35.16
CA GLY A 512 -28.52 -12.21 35.60
C GLY A 512 -29.76 -12.69 36.36
N PRO A 513 -30.15 -12.01 37.46
CA PRO A 513 -31.33 -12.38 38.22
C PRO A 513 -32.64 -12.32 37.42
N TYR A 514 -32.82 -11.31 36.56
CA TYR A 514 -34.00 -11.24 35.69
C TYR A 514 -34.07 -12.42 34.72
N ARG A 515 -32.95 -12.79 34.09
CA ARG A 515 -32.90 -13.95 33.18
C ARG A 515 -33.15 -15.27 33.91
N ALA A 516 -32.68 -15.43 35.14
CA ALA A 516 -32.95 -16.62 35.94
C ALA A 516 -34.45 -16.84 36.18
N VAL A 517 -35.21 -15.76 36.38
CA VAL A 517 -36.67 -15.81 36.60
C VAL A 517 -37.44 -15.95 35.29
N HIS A 518 -37.09 -15.15 34.26
CA HIS A 518 -37.90 -14.98 33.05
C HIS A 518 -37.37 -15.75 31.83
N GLY A 519 -36.20 -16.38 31.90
CA GLY A 519 -35.55 -17.08 30.79
C GLY A 519 -35.04 -16.17 29.67
N ARG A 520 -35.17 -14.85 29.80
CA ARG A 520 -34.79 -13.82 28.83
C ARG A 520 -34.29 -12.57 29.54
N PHE A 521 -33.61 -11.68 28.82
CA PHE A 521 -33.28 -10.35 29.35
C PHE A 521 -34.51 -9.42 29.37
N PRO A 522 -34.52 -8.41 30.27
CA PRO A 522 -35.62 -7.45 30.34
C PRO A 522 -35.71 -6.61 29.06
N THR A 523 -36.88 -6.04 28.77
CA THR A 523 -36.97 -4.97 27.76
C THR A 523 -36.34 -3.68 28.31
N LEU A 524 -35.95 -2.73 27.46
CA LEU A 524 -35.36 -1.47 27.96
C LEU A 524 -36.28 -0.71 28.94
N PRO A 525 -37.62 -0.63 28.73
CA PRO A 525 -38.53 -0.06 29.72
C PRO A 525 -38.55 -0.84 31.05
N ALA A 526 -38.58 -2.17 31.00
CA ALA A 526 -38.54 -3.00 32.22
C ALA A 526 -37.21 -2.86 32.97
N LEU A 527 -36.09 -2.75 32.24
CA LEU A 527 -34.78 -2.48 32.83
C LEU A 527 -34.73 -1.10 33.51
N ARG A 528 -35.35 -0.08 32.90
CA ARG A 528 -35.49 1.24 33.52
C ARG A 528 -36.31 1.15 34.81
N GLU A 529 -37.43 0.43 34.79
CA GLU A 529 -38.27 0.22 35.97
C GLU A 529 -37.50 -0.46 37.12
N LEU A 530 -36.70 -1.48 36.82
CA LEU A 530 -35.84 -2.14 37.81
C LEU A 530 -34.77 -1.20 38.42
N LEU A 531 -34.34 -0.19 37.68
CA LEU A 531 -33.37 0.80 38.16
C LEU A 531 -34.02 1.91 39.01
N GLU A 532 -35.29 2.24 38.74
CA GLU A 532 -36.01 3.35 39.38
C GLU A 532 -36.89 2.91 40.56
N SER A 533 -37.51 1.73 40.48
CA SER A 533 -38.55 1.28 41.40
C SER A 533 -38.04 0.25 42.42
N PRO A 534 -38.04 0.57 43.73
CA PRO A 534 -37.76 -0.40 44.78
C PRO A 534 -38.74 -1.58 44.80
N GLU A 535 -40.00 -1.35 44.40
CA GLU A 535 -41.04 -2.39 44.35
C GLU A 535 -40.75 -3.42 43.26
N ALA A 536 -40.23 -2.99 42.11
CA ALA A 536 -39.82 -3.89 41.03
C ALA A 536 -38.63 -4.78 41.46
N LEU A 537 -37.67 -4.22 42.20
CA LEU A 537 -36.56 -4.98 42.78
C LEU A 537 -37.02 -5.99 43.83
N ALA A 538 -37.97 -5.59 44.69
CA ALA A 538 -38.55 -6.49 45.69
C ALA A 538 -39.31 -7.65 45.02
N SER A 539 -40.10 -7.36 43.98
CA SER A 539 -40.83 -8.36 43.21
C SER A 539 -39.90 -9.37 42.52
N LEU A 540 -38.82 -8.88 41.89
CA LEU A 540 -37.80 -9.75 41.29
C LEU A 540 -37.10 -10.61 42.35
N ARG A 541 -36.81 -10.03 43.53
CA ARG A 541 -36.20 -10.77 44.64
C ARG A 541 -37.09 -11.89 45.16
N ASP A 542 -38.38 -11.66 45.27
CA ASP A 542 -39.33 -12.68 45.72
C ASP A 542 -39.50 -13.79 44.69
N ALA A 543 -39.45 -13.46 43.40
CA ALA A 543 -39.50 -14.43 42.30
C ALA A 543 -38.25 -15.33 42.22
N LEU A 544 -37.11 -14.92 42.77
CA LEU A 544 -35.87 -15.71 42.87
C LEU A 544 -35.87 -16.73 44.03
N ALA A 545 -37.05 -17.08 44.58
CA ALA A 545 -37.15 -18.09 45.63
C ALA A 545 -36.58 -19.43 45.15
N GLY A 546 -35.42 -19.83 45.70
CA GLY A 546 -34.73 -21.08 45.35
C GLY A 546 -33.36 -20.91 44.66
N ASP A 547 -33.04 -19.72 44.15
CA ASP A 547 -31.70 -19.41 43.60
C ASP A 547 -30.94 -18.44 44.52
N GLU A 548 -30.22 -19.02 45.50
CA GLU A 548 -29.46 -18.28 46.50
C GLU A 548 -28.30 -17.47 45.89
N VAL A 549 -27.78 -17.85 44.73
CA VAL A 549 -26.67 -17.13 44.08
C VAL A 549 -27.20 -15.84 43.47
N MET A 550 -28.23 -15.94 42.63
CA MET A 550 -28.84 -14.78 41.98
C MET A 550 -29.52 -13.85 42.99
N ARG A 551 -30.06 -14.39 44.07
CA ARG A 551 -30.60 -13.58 45.18
C ARG A 551 -29.52 -12.73 45.85
N ARG A 552 -28.33 -13.29 46.10
CA ARG A 552 -27.19 -12.55 46.69
C ARG A 552 -26.70 -11.43 45.78
N GLU A 553 -26.65 -11.65 44.47
CA GLU A 553 -26.29 -10.63 43.49
C GLU A 553 -27.30 -9.48 43.48
N LEU A 554 -28.59 -9.81 43.37
CA LEU A 554 -29.65 -8.80 43.38
C LEU A 554 -29.65 -8.01 44.68
N ASP A 555 -29.42 -8.67 45.82
CA ASP A 555 -29.44 -7.95 47.08
C ASP A 555 -28.13 -7.22 47.44
N ALA A 556 -27.04 -7.50 46.72
CA ALA A 556 -25.91 -6.57 46.58
C ALA A 556 -26.29 -5.30 45.82
N ARG A 557 -27.05 -5.41 44.72
CA ARG A 557 -27.55 -4.24 43.98
C ARG A 557 -28.48 -3.38 44.84
N ILE A 558 -29.41 -4.01 45.58
CA ILE A 558 -30.34 -3.31 46.50
C ILE A 558 -29.56 -2.51 47.57
N ARG A 559 -28.47 -3.07 48.12
CA ARG A 559 -27.63 -2.34 49.10
C ARG A 559 -26.91 -1.14 48.50
N GLN A 560 -26.60 -1.18 47.21
CA GLN A 560 -25.92 -0.09 46.50
C GLN A 560 -26.90 1.02 46.09
N THR A 561 -28.20 0.71 45.97
CA THR A 561 -29.22 1.67 45.57
C THR A 561 -29.26 2.86 46.52
N GLY A 562 -29.11 4.08 45.97
CA GLY A 562 -29.12 5.31 46.76
C GLY A 562 -27.79 5.69 47.43
N ALA A 563 -26.72 4.90 47.23
CA ALA A 563 -25.37 5.32 47.60
C ALA A 563 -24.88 6.47 46.71
N PRO A 564 -23.99 7.37 47.19
CA PRO A 564 -23.47 8.48 46.37
C PRO A 564 -22.73 8.05 45.09
N ALA A 565 -22.23 6.81 45.04
CA ALA A 565 -21.56 6.22 43.89
C ALA A 565 -22.48 5.30 43.04
N ASP A 566 -23.80 5.34 43.26
CA ASP A 566 -24.75 4.51 42.52
C ASP A 566 -24.88 4.95 41.06
N ALA A 567 -24.52 4.07 40.14
CA ALA A 567 -24.65 4.30 38.71
C ALA A 567 -26.12 4.19 38.21
N GLY A 568 -27.03 3.67 39.03
CA GLY A 568 -28.41 3.35 38.63
C GLY A 568 -29.21 4.55 38.12
N ARG A 569 -29.06 5.72 38.75
CA ARG A 569 -29.75 6.94 38.31
C ARG A 569 -29.27 7.39 36.93
N ALA A 570 -27.96 7.44 36.71
CA ALA A 570 -27.40 7.82 35.41
C ALA A 570 -27.80 6.83 34.31
N LEU A 571 -27.84 5.53 34.62
CA LEU A 571 -28.32 4.49 33.71
C LEU A 571 -29.81 4.67 33.37
N ALA A 572 -30.66 4.91 34.37
CA ALA A 572 -32.09 5.15 34.19
C ALA A 572 -32.36 6.41 33.35
N ASP A 573 -31.65 7.50 33.62
CA ASP A 573 -31.77 8.76 32.86
C ASP A 573 -31.44 8.56 31.37
N ARG A 574 -30.40 7.77 31.07
CA ARG A 574 -30.01 7.44 29.68
C ARG A 574 -30.98 6.47 29.02
N LEU A 575 -31.47 5.46 29.74
CA LEU A 575 -32.53 4.57 29.26
C LEU A 575 -33.84 5.31 28.99
N ALA A 576 -34.17 6.36 29.76
CA ALA A 576 -35.36 7.16 29.53
C ALA A 576 -35.37 7.87 28.15
N LEU A 577 -34.20 8.11 27.55
CA LEU A 577 -34.07 8.61 26.18
C LEU A 577 -34.43 7.55 25.13
N LEU A 578 -34.18 6.27 25.43
CA LEU A 578 -34.52 5.12 24.58
C LEU A 578 -35.93 4.58 24.84
N SER A 579 -36.54 4.88 25.98
CA SER A 579 -37.92 4.48 26.34
C SER A 579 -38.98 5.51 25.90
N ARG A 580 -38.68 6.36 24.91
CA ARG A 580 -39.65 7.33 24.35
C ARG A 580 -40.71 6.60 23.53
N PRO A 581 -41.94 7.13 23.40
CA PRO A 581 -43.02 6.47 22.66
C PRO A 581 -42.66 6.09 21.22
N VAL A 582 -41.81 6.89 20.56
CA VAL A 582 -41.29 6.62 19.20
C VAL A 582 -40.50 5.30 19.11
N PHE A 583 -39.92 4.85 20.23
CA PHE A 583 -39.15 3.61 20.33
C PHE A 583 -39.91 2.49 21.03
N ALA A 584 -41.20 2.68 21.37
CA ALA A 584 -41.94 1.73 22.21
C ALA A 584 -42.07 0.33 21.59
N GLU A 585 -42.11 0.24 20.26
CA GLU A 585 -42.16 -1.03 19.52
C GLU A 585 -40.75 -1.58 19.18
N PHE A 586 -39.69 -0.81 19.43
CA PHE A 586 -38.29 -1.13 19.13
C PHE A 586 -37.51 -1.55 20.39
N LEU A 587 -36.28 -2.03 20.20
CA LEU A 587 -35.35 -2.43 21.24
C LEU A 587 -35.96 -3.46 22.22
N GLY A 588 -36.73 -4.40 21.68
CA GLY A 588 -37.40 -5.46 22.44
C GLY A 588 -38.79 -5.11 22.99
N GLY A 589 -39.36 -3.95 22.65
CA GLY A 589 -40.69 -3.51 23.11
C GLY A 589 -41.89 -4.16 22.40
N GLY A 590 -41.73 -4.64 21.15
CA GLY A 590 -42.82 -5.19 20.33
C GLY A 590 -43.31 -6.60 20.68
N GLY A 591 -42.77 -7.23 21.73
CA GLY A 591 -43.05 -8.63 22.05
C GLY A 591 -44.36 -8.91 22.81
N ASP A 592 -44.98 -7.91 23.45
CA ASP A 592 -46.02 -8.16 24.47
C ASP A 592 -47.37 -7.44 24.25
N THR A 593 -47.51 -6.48 23.32
CA THR A 593 -48.62 -5.50 23.42
C THR A 593 -49.63 -5.42 22.28
N ASP A 594 -49.49 -6.10 21.14
CA ASP A 594 -50.60 -6.13 20.15
C ASP A 594 -50.49 -7.30 19.15
N HIS A 595 -51.45 -8.23 19.15
CA HIS A 595 -51.53 -9.32 18.15
C HIS A 595 -52.04 -8.85 16.78
N SER A 596 -52.39 -7.56 16.62
CA SER A 596 -52.95 -7.01 15.37
C SER A 596 -51.90 -6.42 14.41
N ARG A 597 -50.65 -6.20 14.86
CA ARG A 597 -49.53 -5.72 14.03
C ARG A 597 -48.42 -6.75 13.94
N THR A 598 -47.77 -6.83 12.78
CA THR A 598 -46.63 -7.74 12.57
C THR A 598 -45.44 -7.24 13.39
N PRO A 599 -44.96 -7.99 14.40
CA PRO A 599 -43.85 -7.53 15.24
C PRO A 599 -42.57 -7.39 14.42
N HIS A 600 -41.78 -6.35 14.70
CA HIS A 600 -40.45 -6.17 14.11
C HIS A 600 -39.56 -7.37 14.46
N ARG A 601 -38.83 -7.90 13.48
CA ARG A 601 -37.95 -9.04 13.72
C ARG A 601 -36.67 -8.57 14.40
N ALA A 602 -36.49 -8.92 15.67
CA ALA A 602 -35.26 -8.66 16.40
C ALA A 602 -34.05 -9.25 15.66
N PHE A 603 -33.09 -8.39 15.33
CA PHE A 603 -31.86 -8.74 14.65
C PHE A 603 -30.67 -8.52 15.59
N SER A 604 -29.84 -9.55 15.74
CA SER A 604 -28.62 -9.49 16.53
C SER A 604 -27.40 -9.31 15.64
N LEU A 605 -26.52 -8.36 16.01
CA LEU A 605 -25.24 -8.17 15.34
C LEU A 605 -24.31 -9.38 15.43
N ARG A 606 -24.56 -10.35 16.33
CA ARG A 606 -23.78 -11.59 16.43
C ARG A 606 -23.84 -12.43 15.16
N ALA A 607 -24.88 -12.29 14.34
CA ALA A 607 -24.99 -12.94 13.03
C ALA A 607 -23.83 -12.55 12.07
N LEU A 608 -23.13 -11.43 12.30
CA LEU A 608 -21.93 -11.03 11.56
C LEU A 608 -20.73 -11.97 11.76
N ALA A 609 -20.69 -12.72 12.87
CA ALA A 609 -19.63 -13.68 13.13
C ALA A 609 -19.71 -14.88 12.18
N ASP A 610 -20.92 -15.29 11.80
CA ASP A 610 -21.17 -16.50 11.02
C ASP A 610 -21.43 -16.20 9.54
N HIS A 611 -21.87 -14.98 9.21
CA HIS A 611 -22.35 -14.64 7.87
C HIS A 611 -21.78 -13.31 7.34
N PRO A 612 -21.41 -13.24 6.03
CA PRO A 612 -20.91 -12.04 5.37
C PRO A 612 -22.05 -11.04 5.04
N LEU A 613 -22.75 -10.56 6.08
CA LEU A 613 -23.96 -9.73 5.93
C LEU A 613 -23.65 -8.27 5.58
N ARG A 614 -24.59 -7.65 4.86
CA ARG A 614 -24.64 -6.20 4.61
C ARG A 614 -25.76 -5.60 5.45
N ILE A 615 -25.41 -4.81 6.46
CA ILE A 615 -26.37 -4.26 7.42
C ILE A 615 -26.33 -2.73 7.35
N ARG A 616 -27.50 -2.10 7.25
CA ARG A 616 -27.67 -0.66 7.41
C ARG A 616 -28.53 -0.36 8.63
N ILE A 617 -28.06 0.56 9.47
CA ILE A 617 -28.79 1.06 10.62
C ILE A 617 -29.01 2.56 10.40
N ASP A 618 -30.27 2.94 10.22
CA ASP A 618 -30.67 4.33 10.07
C ASP A 618 -31.05 4.89 11.44
N LEU A 619 -30.33 5.91 11.87
CA LEU A 619 -30.57 6.60 13.14
C LEU A 619 -31.87 7.41 13.10
N PRO A 620 -32.54 7.59 14.25
CA PRO A 620 -33.82 8.29 14.32
C PRO A 620 -33.72 9.73 13.81
N ALA A 621 -34.84 10.24 13.27
CA ALA A 621 -34.95 11.58 12.72
C ALA A 621 -34.74 12.70 13.77
N ARG A 622 -34.71 13.95 13.28
CA ARG A 622 -34.41 15.16 14.08
C ARG A 622 -35.24 15.23 15.37
N GLY A 623 -34.58 15.58 16.48
CA GLY A 623 -35.19 15.69 17.82
C GLY A 623 -34.75 14.60 18.80
N HIS A 624 -34.10 13.53 18.32
CA HIS A 624 -33.60 12.42 19.14
C HIS A 624 -32.07 12.24 19.04
N GLU A 625 -31.32 13.34 18.90
CA GLU A 625 -29.87 13.29 18.69
C GLU A 625 -29.13 12.54 19.80
N GLU A 626 -29.51 12.75 21.06
CA GLU A 626 -28.86 12.08 22.19
C GLU A 626 -29.14 10.58 22.21
N ALA A 627 -30.37 10.16 21.87
CA ALA A 627 -30.70 8.75 21.66
C ALA A 627 -29.90 8.17 20.48
N GLY A 628 -29.77 8.93 19.38
CA GLY A 628 -28.92 8.55 18.24
C GLY A 628 -27.46 8.30 18.64
N ARG A 629 -26.87 9.16 19.50
CA ARG A 629 -25.50 8.95 20.01
C ARG A 629 -25.38 7.68 20.85
N ILE A 630 -26.36 7.42 21.73
CA ILE A 630 -26.41 6.19 22.53
C ILE A 630 -26.52 4.96 21.62
N LEU A 631 -27.37 5.00 20.59
CA LEU A 631 -27.54 3.92 19.63
C LEU A 631 -26.27 3.68 18.80
N THR A 632 -25.60 4.72 18.33
CA THR A 632 -24.33 4.55 17.61
C THR A 632 -23.24 3.96 18.52
N ARG A 633 -23.19 4.39 19.79
CA ARG A 633 -22.27 3.81 20.79
C ARG A 633 -22.62 2.36 21.10
N LEU A 634 -23.91 2.02 21.18
CA LEU A 634 -24.38 0.64 21.31
C LEU A 634 -23.89 -0.21 20.15
N VAL A 635 -24.10 0.21 18.91
CA VAL A 635 -23.64 -0.51 17.72
C VAL A 635 -22.11 -0.68 17.72
N LEU A 636 -21.35 0.35 18.11
CA LEU A 636 -19.89 0.26 18.24
C LEU A 636 -19.48 -0.74 19.33
N ALA A 637 -20.13 -0.73 20.49
CA ALA A 637 -19.87 -1.67 21.58
C ALA A 637 -20.20 -3.12 21.17
N GLN A 638 -21.37 -3.34 20.55
CA GLN A 638 -21.80 -4.63 20.03
C GLN A 638 -20.85 -5.15 18.94
N PHE A 639 -20.46 -4.31 17.98
CA PHE A 639 -19.50 -4.68 16.94
C PHE A 639 -18.16 -5.12 17.53
N ASN A 640 -17.63 -4.35 18.50
CA ASN A 640 -16.39 -4.71 19.18
C ASN A 640 -16.52 -6.03 19.96
N ALA A 641 -17.66 -6.30 20.59
CA ALA A 641 -17.91 -7.57 21.27
C ALA A 641 -17.91 -8.75 20.28
N VAL A 642 -18.68 -8.65 19.20
CA VAL A 642 -18.78 -9.69 18.16
C VAL A 642 -17.42 -9.94 17.48
N VAL A 643 -16.66 -8.88 17.21
CA VAL A 643 -15.34 -9.00 16.57
C VAL A 643 -14.30 -9.71 17.46
N ARG A 644 -14.49 -9.71 18.78
CA ARG A 644 -13.63 -10.43 19.72
C ARG A 644 -13.81 -11.95 19.67
N GLU A 645 -14.79 -12.48 18.96
CA GLU A 645 -14.94 -13.91 18.74
C GLU A 645 -14.08 -14.35 17.55
N ASP A 646 -13.20 -15.35 17.76
CA ASP A 646 -12.28 -15.88 16.73
C ASP A 646 -12.95 -16.93 15.82
N ARG A 647 -14.16 -16.64 15.34
CA ARG A 647 -14.97 -17.57 14.51
C ARG A 647 -15.07 -17.17 13.03
N ARG A 648 -14.68 -15.94 12.68
CA ARG A 648 -14.85 -15.38 11.32
C ARG A 648 -13.79 -15.86 10.36
N THR A 649 -14.20 -16.03 9.09
CA THR A 649 -13.30 -16.27 7.95
C THR A 649 -13.26 -15.10 6.97
N HIS A 650 -14.01 -14.04 7.27
CA HIS A 650 -14.18 -12.84 6.44
C HIS A 650 -13.83 -11.58 7.23
N PHE A 651 -13.45 -10.54 6.48
CA PHE A 651 -13.16 -9.21 7.02
C PHE A 651 -14.45 -8.56 7.57
N ALA A 652 -14.41 -7.91 8.72
CA ALA A 652 -15.57 -7.19 9.28
C ALA A 652 -15.31 -5.69 9.39
N CYS A 653 -16.22 -4.86 8.90
CA CYS A 653 -16.07 -3.41 8.98
C CYS A 653 -17.32 -2.69 9.48
N LEU A 654 -17.13 -1.79 10.45
CA LEU A 654 -18.16 -0.86 10.91
C LEU A 654 -17.88 0.54 10.34
N VAL A 655 -18.87 1.12 9.69
CA VAL A 655 -18.80 2.45 9.08
C VAL A 655 -19.78 3.37 9.80
N LEU A 656 -19.26 4.41 10.45
CA LEU A 656 -20.05 5.43 11.13
C LEU A 656 -19.96 6.74 10.35
N ASP A 657 -21.06 7.16 9.72
CA ASP A 657 -21.14 8.43 8.98
C ASP A 657 -21.10 9.65 9.92
N ASP A 658 -21.57 9.48 11.15
CA ASP A 658 -21.44 10.46 12.23
C ASP A 658 -21.08 9.74 13.54
N ALA A 659 -19.82 9.89 13.97
CA ALA A 659 -19.28 9.33 15.20
C ALA A 659 -19.26 10.33 16.38
N THR A 660 -19.90 11.51 16.25
CA THR A 660 -19.92 12.53 17.30
C THR A 660 -20.51 11.97 18.61
N GLY A 661 -19.75 12.09 19.72
CA GLY A 661 -20.17 11.63 21.04
C GLY A 661 -20.20 10.10 21.23
N THR A 662 -19.64 9.33 20.31
CA THR A 662 -19.64 7.84 20.37
C THR A 662 -18.34 7.27 20.94
N VAL A 663 -17.24 8.02 20.87
CA VAL A 663 -15.90 7.58 21.27
C VAL A 663 -15.73 7.69 22.79
N THR A 664 -15.29 6.59 23.38
CA THR A 664 -15.10 6.36 24.82
C THR A 664 -13.69 5.81 25.09
N ALA A 665 -13.29 5.71 26.34
CA ALA A 665 -12.01 5.10 26.70
C ALA A 665 -11.93 3.61 26.32
N GLU A 666 -13.04 2.87 26.45
CA GLU A 666 -13.06 1.44 26.15
C GLU A 666 -13.09 1.17 24.65
N SER A 667 -13.93 1.89 23.89
CA SER A 667 -13.96 1.78 22.42
C SER A 667 -12.59 2.05 21.78
N VAL A 668 -11.82 3.04 22.25
CA VAL A 668 -10.44 3.30 21.76
C VAL A 668 -9.52 2.10 21.99
N ARG A 669 -9.61 1.46 23.16
CA ARG A 669 -8.82 0.25 23.46
C ARG A 669 -9.22 -0.94 22.59
N HIS A 670 -10.50 -1.07 22.26
CA HIS A 670 -10.99 -2.11 21.37
C HIS A 670 -10.58 -1.85 19.92
N ILE A 671 -10.65 -0.60 19.45
CA ILE A 671 -10.21 -0.20 18.10
C ILE A 671 -8.74 -0.59 17.86
N GLN A 672 -7.87 -0.39 18.85
CA GLN A 672 -6.45 -0.80 18.78
C GLN A 672 -6.25 -2.30 18.50
N ARG A 673 -7.20 -3.15 18.90
CA ARG A 673 -7.13 -4.60 18.76
C ARG A 673 -7.75 -5.11 17.46
N LEU A 674 -8.50 -4.29 16.73
CA LEU A 674 -9.18 -4.70 15.50
C LEU A 674 -8.21 -5.18 14.41
N ARG A 675 -7.01 -4.59 14.37
CA ARG A 675 -5.96 -4.94 13.40
C ARG A 675 -5.58 -6.43 13.43
N SER A 676 -5.58 -7.07 14.61
CA SER A 676 -5.27 -8.49 14.74
C SER A 676 -6.47 -9.41 14.57
N ARG A 677 -7.68 -8.86 14.38
CA ARG A 677 -8.96 -9.59 14.30
C ARG A 677 -9.60 -9.53 12.92
N ASP A 678 -8.83 -9.15 11.91
CA ASP A 678 -9.27 -8.90 10.53
C ASP A 678 -10.54 -8.02 10.49
N ALA A 679 -10.50 -6.92 11.23
CA ALA A 679 -11.61 -6.00 11.34
C ALA A 679 -11.14 -4.54 11.35
N GLY A 680 -12.05 -3.62 11.06
CA GLY A 680 -11.76 -2.19 11.03
C GLY A 680 -12.98 -1.31 11.25
N VAL A 681 -12.76 -0.09 11.72
CA VAL A 681 -13.82 0.91 11.88
C VAL A 681 -13.49 2.15 11.07
N VAL A 682 -14.49 2.71 10.39
CA VAL A 682 -14.41 4.02 9.73
C VAL A 682 -15.23 5.02 10.55
N LEU A 683 -14.55 6.01 11.12
CA LEU A 683 -15.14 7.05 11.97
C LEU A 683 -15.12 8.38 11.22
N ALA A 684 -16.30 8.94 10.90
CA ALA A 684 -16.43 10.31 10.46
C ALA A 684 -16.80 11.23 11.63
N LEU A 685 -16.01 12.29 11.83
CA LEU A 685 -16.24 13.34 12.83
C LEU A 685 -16.37 14.70 12.18
N ARG A 686 -17.13 15.59 12.82
CA ARG A 686 -17.24 17.00 12.42
C ARG A 686 -16.02 17.78 12.89
N SER A 687 -15.62 17.54 14.13
CA SER A 687 -14.41 18.07 14.75
C SER A 687 -13.84 17.03 15.73
N VAL A 688 -12.55 17.10 16.00
CA VAL A 688 -11.93 16.34 17.10
C VAL A 688 -12.50 16.79 18.46
N GLY A 689 -13.05 18.00 18.53
CA GLY A 689 -13.67 18.56 19.73
C GLY A 689 -14.93 17.82 20.18
N ASP A 690 -15.51 17.01 19.29
CA ASP A 690 -16.64 16.12 19.61
C ASP A 690 -16.22 14.90 20.45
N VAL A 691 -14.92 14.72 20.67
CA VAL A 691 -14.32 13.67 21.49
C VAL A 691 -13.76 14.29 22.78
N PRO A 692 -13.91 13.64 23.95
CA PRO A 692 -13.29 14.12 25.19
C PRO A 692 -11.78 14.36 25.03
N GLU A 693 -11.27 15.46 25.59
CA GLU A 693 -9.88 15.89 25.39
C GLU A 693 -8.84 14.84 25.80
N ALA A 694 -9.11 14.12 26.88
CA ALA A 694 -8.27 13.02 27.36
C ALA A 694 -8.10 11.88 26.34
N LEU A 695 -9.02 11.75 25.38
CA LEU A 695 -9.02 10.68 24.38
C LEU A 695 -8.46 11.10 23.02
N HIS A 696 -8.12 12.38 22.80
CA HIS A 696 -7.58 12.82 21.50
C HIS A 696 -6.32 12.06 21.12
N GLY A 697 -5.30 12.07 21.98
CA GLY A 697 -4.04 11.35 21.76
C GLY A 697 -4.26 9.83 21.57
N PRO A 698 -4.94 9.15 22.51
CA PRO A 698 -5.27 7.73 22.39
C PRO A 698 -6.02 7.36 21.10
N LEU A 699 -6.99 8.17 20.67
CA LEU A 699 -7.75 7.95 19.43
C LEU A 699 -6.84 8.01 18.20
N TYR A 700 -5.98 9.04 18.11
CA TYR A 700 -5.03 9.15 17.01
C TYR A 700 -4.00 8.01 17.00
N GLY A 701 -3.63 7.47 18.17
CA GLY A 701 -2.79 6.28 18.27
C GLY A 701 -3.51 4.96 17.96
N ALA A 702 -4.84 4.92 18.10
CA ALA A 702 -5.64 3.71 17.86
C ALA A 702 -5.90 3.43 16.38
N VAL A 703 -5.94 4.47 15.54
CA VAL A 703 -6.20 4.36 14.11
C VAL A 703 -4.90 4.46 13.29
N GLY A 704 -4.77 3.63 12.26
CA GLY A 704 -3.64 3.65 11.33
C GLY A 704 -3.85 4.62 10.17
N CYS A 705 -5.09 4.86 9.77
CA CYS A 705 -5.45 5.75 8.68
C CYS A 705 -6.14 7.03 9.18
N ARG A 706 -5.72 8.17 8.63
CA ARG A 706 -6.13 9.51 9.09
C ARG A 706 -6.40 10.41 7.90
N MET A 707 -7.52 11.11 7.92
CA MET A 707 -7.97 11.98 6.84
C MET A 707 -8.49 13.31 7.39
N ALA A 708 -7.91 14.42 6.96
CA ALA A 708 -8.34 15.77 7.29
C ALA A 708 -8.94 16.43 6.04
N TYR A 709 -10.22 16.79 6.10
CA TYR A 709 -10.91 17.46 5.00
C TYR A 709 -10.63 18.96 4.98
N ALA A 710 -10.89 19.60 3.83
CA ALA A 710 -10.88 21.05 3.73
C ALA A 710 -11.83 21.69 4.76
N GLY A 711 -11.37 22.80 5.36
CA GLY A 711 -12.16 23.59 6.32
C GLY A 711 -12.10 23.10 7.77
N VAL A 712 -11.17 22.21 8.12
CA VAL A 712 -10.88 21.91 9.54
C VAL A 712 -10.40 23.16 10.27
N THR A 713 -10.69 23.24 11.57
CA THR A 713 -10.20 24.35 12.39
C THR A 713 -8.69 24.26 12.60
N THR A 714 -8.04 25.35 12.96
CA THR A 714 -6.60 25.32 13.35
C THR A 714 -6.37 24.45 14.59
N TRP A 715 -7.36 24.36 15.49
CA TRP A 715 -7.30 23.50 16.66
C TRP A 715 -7.34 22.00 16.28
N ASP A 716 -8.25 21.61 15.36
CA ASP A 716 -8.27 20.25 14.79
C ASP A 716 -6.97 19.96 14.03
N GLY A 717 -6.53 20.91 13.20
CA GLY A 717 -5.30 20.82 12.41
C GLY A 717 -4.04 20.62 13.26
N ASN A 718 -3.97 21.22 14.44
CA ASN A 718 -2.84 21.06 15.37
C ASN A 718 -2.68 19.60 15.83
N ARG A 719 -3.79 18.88 16.06
CA ARG A 719 -3.73 17.45 16.44
C ARG A 719 -3.24 16.57 15.29
N PHE A 720 -3.64 16.88 14.07
CA PHE A 720 -3.11 16.20 12.88
C PHE A 720 -1.62 16.50 12.66
N ALA A 721 -1.21 17.77 12.78
CA ALA A 721 0.19 18.17 12.64
C ALA A 721 1.10 17.45 13.64
N GLN A 722 0.71 17.40 14.92
CA GLN A 722 1.42 16.67 15.97
C GLN A 722 1.53 15.17 15.66
N THR A 723 0.48 14.57 15.12
CA THR A 723 0.42 13.11 14.86
C THR A 723 1.23 12.72 13.62
N TRP A 724 1.21 13.54 12.57
CA TRP A 724 2.00 13.31 11.36
C TRP A 724 3.47 13.67 11.51
N GLY A 725 3.78 14.49 12.52
CA GLY A 725 5.13 14.86 12.89
C GLY A 725 5.83 15.72 11.84
N THR A 726 7.14 15.72 11.95
CA THR A 726 8.06 16.57 11.19
C THR A 726 8.82 15.77 10.14
N GLU A 727 9.30 16.48 9.13
CA GLU A 727 10.15 15.99 8.06
C GLU A 727 11.33 16.93 7.86
N TRP A 728 12.50 16.36 7.61
CA TRP A 728 13.70 17.12 7.30
C TRP A 728 13.60 17.63 5.87
N VAL A 729 13.39 18.94 5.71
CA VAL A 729 13.31 19.59 4.41
C VAL A 729 14.58 20.39 4.18
N GLU A 730 15.26 20.14 3.07
CA GLU A 730 16.41 20.94 2.62
C GLU A 730 15.94 22.32 2.16
N THR A 731 16.07 23.30 3.05
CA THR A 731 15.77 24.70 2.73
C THR A 731 17.01 25.34 2.14
N THR A 732 16.91 25.77 0.89
CA THR A 732 17.98 26.51 0.23
C THR A 732 17.87 27.99 0.57
N GLU A 733 18.75 28.49 1.42
CA GLU A 733 18.88 29.92 1.68
C GLU A 733 19.89 30.51 0.69
N VAL A 734 19.42 31.35 -0.23
CA VAL A 734 20.27 32.09 -1.17
C VAL A 734 20.64 33.42 -0.53
N ALA A 735 21.80 33.46 0.14
CA ALA A 735 22.34 34.69 0.68
C ALA A 735 23.19 35.39 -0.38
N LYS A 736 22.73 36.52 -0.91
CA LYS A 736 23.51 37.34 -1.85
C LYS A 736 24.52 38.19 -1.09
N HIS A 737 25.75 37.71 -0.95
CA HIS A 737 26.86 38.52 -0.44
C HIS A 737 27.64 39.15 -1.60
N THR A 738 27.63 40.48 -1.70
CA THR A 738 28.51 41.22 -2.61
C THR A 738 29.92 41.21 -2.03
N VAL A 739 30.78 40.30 -2.50
CA VAL A 739 32.20 40.28 -2.13
C VAL A 739 32.92 41.41 -2.86
N PHE A 740 33.26 42.48 -2.15
CA PHE A 740 34.32 43.40 -2.56
C PHE A 740 35.66 42.70 -2.33
N ALA A 741 36.27 42.19 -3.39
CA ALA A 741 37.58 41.55 -3.34
C ALA A 741 38.70 42.60 -3.43
N ASP A 742 39.42 42.80 -2.34
CA ASP A 742 40.52 43.78 -2.21
C ASP A 742 41.90 43.11 -2.35
N GLN A 743 42.09 42.31 -3.42
CA GLN A 743 43.41 41.75 -3.76
C GLN A 743 43.70 41.80 -5.28
N PRO A 744 44.91 42.25 -5.67
CA PRO A 744 45.23 42.57 -7.07
C PRO A 744 45.37 41.36 -8.00
N MET A 745 45.70 40.17 -7.49
CA MET A 745 45.97 38.98 -8.30
C MET A 745 44.69 38.27 -8.78
N THR A 746 43.61 38.33 -7.99
CA THR A 746 42.28 37.81 -8.35
C THR A 746 41.60 38.67 -9.42
N ARG A 747 41.88 39.98 -9.47
CA ARG A 747 41.38 40.88 -10.53
C ARG A 747 41.83 40.47 -11.93
N ALA A 748 43.06 39.99 -12.10
CA ALA A 748 43.58 39.58 -13.40
C ALA A 748 42.91 38.28 -13.92
N ILE A 749 42.69 37.31 -13.03
CA ILE A 749 42.02 36.05 -13.36
C ILE A 749 40.52 36.29 -13.65
N HIS A 750 39.88 37.18 -12.89
CA HIS A 750 38.50 37.58 -13.15
C HIS A 750 38.33 38.42 -14.42
N ALA A 751 39.31 39.27 -14.77
CA ALA A 751 39.28 40.05 -16.01
C ALA A 751 39.45 39.15 -17.25
N LEU A 752 40.38 38.18 -17.21
CA LEU A 752 40.62 37.25 -18.31
C LEU A 752 39.41 36.32 -18.53
N ARG A 753 38.71 35.90 -17.47
CA ARG A 753 37.51 35.07 -17.56
C ARG A 753 36.26 35.85 -17.99
N LYS A 754 36.12 37.11 -17.56
CA LYS A 754 35.00 38.00 -17.93
C LYS A 754 35.01 38.38 -19.41
N LEU A 755 36.19 38.47 -20.03
CA LEU A 755 36.35 38.68 -21.48
C LEU A 755 35.89 37.49 -22.33
N VAL A 756 35.82 36.28 -21.75
CA VAL A 756 35.47 35.05 -22.48
C VAL A 756 33.98 34.71 -22.36
N THR A 757 33.29 35.07 -21.27
CA THR A 757 31.93 34.57 -21.00
C THR A 757 30.83 35.63 -20.82
N GLY A 758 31.15 36.93 -20.89
CA GLY A 758 30.14 37.99 -21.08
C GLY A 758 29.06 38.16 -20.00
N LYS A 759 29.16 37.51 -18.83
CA LYS A 759 28.23 37.71 -17.70
C LYS A 759 28.99 38.04 -16.41
N ALA A 760 28.54 39.10 -15.74
CA ALA A 760 29.04 39.50 -14.41
C ALA A 760 28.53 38.52 -13.35
N VAL A 761 29.44 38.03 -12.50
CA VAL A 761 29.18 37.03 -11.47
C VAL A 761 28.66 37.73 -10.21
N THR A 762 27.40 37.55 -9.85
CA THR A 762 26.98 37.51 -8.45
C THR A 762 27.17 36.07 -7.99
N THR A 763 28.07 35.83 -7.05
CA THR A 763 28.22 34.51 -6.42
C THR A 763 27.05 34.34 -5.46
N ASP A 764 26.01 33.63 -5.89
CA ASP A 764 24.94 33.18 -5.01
C ASP A 764 25.54 32.16 -4.04
N ALA A 765 25.68 32.51 -2.76
CA ALA A 765 26.02 31.55 -1.73
C ALA A 765 24.72 30.78 -1.41
N VAL A 766 24.58 29.62 -2.05
CA VAL A 766 23.47 28.68 -1.85
C VAL A 766 23.81 27.85 -0.62
N THR A 767 23.32 28.25 0.55
CA THR A 767 23.47 27.45 1.76
C THR A 767 22.26 26.54 1.87
N VAL A 768 22.46 25.24 1.64
CA VAL A 768 21.43 24.23 1.87
C VAL A 768 21.43 23.93 3.37
N ARG A 769 20.36 24.33 4.06
CA ARG A 769 20.14 24.04 5.48
C ARG A 769 19.03 23.02 5.60
N GLN A 770 19.31 21.88 6.24
CA GLN A 770 18.27 20.94 6.64
C GLN A 770 17.50 21.53 7.82
N VAL A 771 16.22 21.78 7.62
CA VAL A 771 15.32 22.30 8.66
C VAL A 771 14.21 21.28 8.86
N GLU A 772 14.01 20.88 10.11
CA GLU A 772 12.87 20.08 10.51
C GLU A 772 11.60 20.93 10.40
N ARG A 773 10.68 20.53 9.51
CA ARG A 773 9.40 21.21 9.29
C ARG A 773 8.25 20.22 9.46
N GLU A 774 7.14 20.66 10.03
CA GLU A 774 5.91 19.86 10.05
C GLU A 774 5.54 19.45 8.62
N ARG A 775 5.16 18.17 8.43
CA ARG A 775 4.73 17.68 7.10
C ARG A 775 3.54 18.49 6.57
N TRP A 776 2.66 18.87 7.50
CA TRP A 776 1.54 19.78 7.31
C TRP A 776 1.34 20.57 8.61
N SER A 777 1.37 21.90 8.54
CA SER A 777 1.06 22.71 9.71
C SER A 777 -0.44 22.85 9.94
N ALA A 778 -0.81 23.20 11.18
CA ALA A 778 -2.20 23.47 11.54
C ALA A 778 -2.85 24.56 10.66
N SER A 779 -2.09 25.61 10.31
CA SER A 779 -2.56 26.69 9.43
C SER A 779 -2.73 26.23 7.99
N GLN A 780 -1.83 25.38 7.49
CA GLN A 780 -1.95 24.79 6.15
C GLN A 780 -3.21 23.93 6.04
N LEU A 781 -3.48 23.10 7.04
CA LEU A 781 -4.69 22.26 7.05
C LEU A 781 -5.97 23.09 7.11
N ALA A 782 -5.96 24.20 7.85
CA ALA A 782 -7.14 25.06 8.00
C ALA A 782 -7.39 25.95 6.77
N HIS A 783 -6.35 26.43 6.09
CA HIS A 783 -6.48 27.51 5.10
C HIS A 783 -5.96 27.16 3.69
N GLU A 784 -5.03 26.22 3.54
CA GLU A 784 -4.42 25.89 2.24
C GLU A 784 -5.07 24.68 1.55
N VAL A 785 -5.80 23.83 2.28
CA VAL A 785 -6.49 22.67 1.69
C VAL A 785 -7.70 23.14 0.85
N PRO A 786 -7.69 22.93 -0.48
CA PRO A 786 -8.78 23.43 -1.33
C PRO A 786 -10.09 22.67 -1.08
N PRO A 787 -11.26 23.29 -1.32
CA PRO A 787 -12.54 22.58 -1.28
C PRO A 787 -12.55 21.35 -2.19
N GLY A 788 -13.21 20.28 -1.74
CA GLY A 788 -13.23 18.99 -2.45
C GLY A 788 -11.91 18.22 -2.39
N HIS A 789 -10.94 18.65 -1.58
CA HIS A 789 -9.73 17.90 -1.28
C HIS A 789 -9.67 17.50 0.19
N ALA A 790 -8.81 16.54 0.48
CA ALA A 790 -8.44 16.16 1.83
C ALA A 790 -6.98 15.74 1.90
N VAL A 791 -6.36 15.88 3.07
CA VAL A 791 -5.05 15.31 3.36
C VAL A 791 -5.24 13.92 3.94
N LEU A 792 -4.67 12.91 3.29
CA LEU A 792 -4.82 11.51 3.65
C LEU A 792 -3.46 10.89 3.98
N SER A 793 -3.39 10.19 5.10
CA SER A 793 -2.27 9.33 5.49
C SER A 793 -2.80 7.94 5.78
N LEU A 794 -2.11 6.92 5.29
CA LEU A 794 -2.55 5.52 5.37
C LEU A 794 -1.44 4.65 5.96
N THR A 795 -1.86 3.67 6.74
CA THR A 795 -0.99 2.60 7.22
C THR A 795 -1.66 1.27 6.88
N SER A 796 -0.95 0.34 6.26
CA SER A 796 -1.52 -0.98 5.98
C SER A 796 -1.39 -1.93 7.18
N VAL A 797 -2.16 -3.02 7.19
CA VAL A 797 -2.03 -4.09 8.20
C VAL A 797 -0.63 -4.71 8.21
N ARG A 798 0.11 -4.59 7.09
CA ARG A 798 1.52 -5.05 6.96
C ARG A 798 2.53 -4.04 7.53
N GLY A 799 2.09 -2.85 7.94
CA GLY A 799 2.95 -1.78 8.47
C GLY A 799 3.58 -0.89 7.39
N GLU A 800 3.17 -1.03 6.13
CA GLU A 800 3.57 -0.10 5.08
C GLU A 800 2.85 1.24 5.28
N TYR A 801 3.55 2.34 4.99
CA TYR A 801 3.07 3.69 5.31
C TYR A 801 3.00 4.59 4.07
N ALA A 802 1.90 5.32 3.95
CA ALA A 802 1.72 6.43 3.02
C ALA A 802 1.73 7.76 3.81
N PRO A 803 2.66 8.69 3.49
CA PRO A 803 2.76 9.97 4.18
C PRO A 803 1.50 10.82 3.97
N PRO A 804 1.24 11.83 4.82
CA PRO A 804 0.13 12.74 4.65
C PRO A 804 0.26 13.53 3.34
N MET A 805 -0.61 13.23 2.39
CA MET A 805 -0.60 13.85 1.06
C MET A 805 -1.99 14.33 0.68
N LEU A 806 -2.03 15.35 -0.19
CA LEU A 806 -3.27 15.91 -0.69
C LEU A 806 -3.93 14.96 -1.72
N VAL A 807 -5.22 14.70 -1.54
CA VAL A 807 -6.07 13.92 -2.44
C VAL A 807 -7.15 14.83 -3.01
N ASP A 808 -7.31 14.82 -4.32
CA ASP A 808 -8.48 15.40 -4.99
C ASP A 808 -9.62 14.39 -4.97
N LEU A 809 -10.72 14.74 -4.29
CA LEU A 809 -11.91 13.91 -4.12
C LEU A 809 -13.01 14.28 -5.12
N ARG A 810 -12.78 15.28 -5.98
CA ARG A 810 -13.75 15.64 -7.01
C ARG A 810 -13.79 14.52 -8.04
N ARG A 811 -15.01 14.04 -8.33
CA ARG A 811 -15.22 13.04 -9.37
C ARG A 811 -14.96 13.69 -10.73
N SER A 812 -13.93 13.23 -11.45
CA SER A 812 -13.69 13.65 -12.83
C SER A 812 -14.85 13.16 -13.71
N GLN A 813 -15.47 14.07 -14.46
CA GLN A 813 -16.52 13.75 -15.45
C GLN A 813 -16.07 12.80 -16.58
N VAL A 814 -14.78 12.45 -16.63
CA VAL A 814 -14.19 11.53 -17.62
C VAL A 814 -14.47 10.06 -17.28
N ASP A 815 -14.88 9.74 -16.05
CA ASP A 815 -15.06 8.36 -15.58
C ASP A 815 -16.44 7.73 -15.93
N GLY A 816 -17.19 8.33 -16.86
CA GLY A 816 -18.55 7.89 -17.27
C GLY A 816 -18.62 6.88 -18.42
N GLN A 817 -17.51 6.25 -18.80
CA GLN A 817 -17.50 5.14 -19.77
C GLN A 817 -16.99 3.88 -19.10
N TYR A 818 -17.84 3.23 -18.32
CA TYR A 818 -17.77 1.79 -18.03
C TYR A 818 -19.18 1.24 -17.92
#